data_AF-A0A317JN62-F1
#
_entry.id   AF-A0A317JN62-F1
#
_cell.length_a   1.000
_cell.length_b   1.000
_cell.length_c   1.000
_cell.angle_alpha   90.00
_cell.angle_beta   90.00
_cell.angle_gamma   90.00
#
_symmetry.space_group_name_H-M   'P 1'
#
loop_
_entity.id
_entity.type
_entity.pdbx_description
1 polymer ?
#
loop_
_entity_poly.entity_id
_entity_poly.type
_entity_poly.pdbx_seq_one_letter_code
_entity_poly.pdbx_strand_id
1 'polypeptide(L)'
;MLMGRRRGSPMINRLISGFTIVFSCLFSFSTFARLARVSPPGPVNATPVSSSQINLSWGASSTTSGTILRYQIFRNGVILKGVSGSTLSYQNAGLAASTTYTYKVRALNSLGQYSSFSTPVSATTLAATPTPTPAPTPTPTPTPTPTPTPTPTPLPPTPTPTPTPTPIPTPSSGAYVLPDNRTTLWQPGATYNGGIPDGSWPLYTTINCSNSTADLSTIQTALNNASAANPNGAVVALAAGTCNFNSGFVLIPSNTVLRGAGAGKTTIAVSNGSNPQSPQPGVHNAPAMILGPARWFSPYYGNSTLLTLDVNQGSYTATVATSAGFHVGDYVLLDETSGASWQPDLSGLATSVLASPDYRVAWQVHNPAYQYLDDPVAYPTAPTAANNYAGTGNGSDAASWFTRQDRPTAEIKQIASCGATTQGAACTSTTITFTLPARISYRAGTTHYAELTSFGSPFVVHAGVESLTVTGTDDDAIDFQFCAFCWAKNVEVRQWLGVGVNFISSYASEIRDSYIHDANWPVPGGGGYALGSQNGSSELLYENNISVRSNKVMEARSSGAGSVVAYNYMDDGMIGSSSVEEPGNQGWIEAGINGSHMVGSHNMLFEGNWAFNFESDCTHGNSIYHTVFRNYLRGYRTPFTSPIDGVTYDDTTGQSGPYRAIGAVRYSFWFSFVGNVLGVPGMAGVLNTTWNYDWTGTQNSPVPGAMGHPSIWMLGWNDNNSESGTNGYMSVLNAETTAVRDGNFDFVNNAQCWHGLGGTGPCVTTPPAASSLPNSYYLAGKPAFFGNNTWPWVDPGTGAIYTLPAKARFDAGTPNSVP
;
A
#
# COMPACT_ATOMS: atom_id res chain seq x y z
N MET A 1 -42.43 -35.73 34.07
CA MET A 1 -43.57 -35.99 34.98
C MET A 1 -44.27 -34.65 35.22
N LEU A 2 -45.52 -34.54 34.74
CA LEU A 2 -46.60 -33.56 35.01
C LEU A 2 -46.28 -32.07 35.21
N MET A 3 -46.70 -31.17 34.29
CA MET A 3 -48.03 -30.52 34.13
C MET A 3 -48.20 -29.27 35.02
N GLY A 4 -48.79 -28.14 34.62
CA GLY A 4 -49.60 -27.76 33.43
C GLY A 4 -49.80 -26.22 33.42
N ARG A 5 -50.68 -25.58 32.64
CA ARG A 5 -51.94 -25.99 32.00
C ARG A 5 -52.37 -24.93 30.94
N ARG A 6 -52.94 -25.46 29.83
CA ARG A 6 -54.18 -25.08 29.08
C ARG A 6 -54.21 -23.73 28.31
N ARG A 7 -54.29 -23.70 26.97
CA ARG A 7 -55.32 -24.13 25.95
C ARG A 7 -56.54 -23.21 25.83
N GLY A 8 -56.79 -22.71 24.60
CA GLY A 8 -58.12 -22.37 24.10
C GLY A 8 -58.18 -21.41 22.88
N SER A 9 -58.13 -21.95 21.66
CA SER A 9 -58.72 -21.37 20.41
C SER A 9 -60.20 -21.84 20.30
N PRO A 10 -61.11 -21.43 19.35
CA PRO A 10 -60.88 -20.89 17.99
C PRO A 10 -61.93 -19.88 17.37
N MET A 11 -61.61 -19.45 16.15
CA MET A 11 -62.38 -18.87 15.00
C MET A 11 -63.90 -18.60 15.03
N ILE A 12 -64.35 -17.50 14.38
CA ILE A 12 -65.28 -17.45 13.20
C ILE A 12 -65.62 -16.00 12.73
N ASN A 13 -65.22 -15.70 11.48
CA ASN A 13 -65.88 -15.02 10.32
C ASN A 13 -67.00 -13.93 10.39
N ARG A 14 -66.73 -12.85 9.61
CA ARG A 14 -67.56 -12.10 8.61
C ARG A 14 -68.20 -10.70 8.89
N LEU A 15 -67.66 -9.72 8.14
CA LEU A 15 -68.24 -8.66 7.26
C LEU A 15 -68.93 -7.35 7.76
N ILE A 16 -68.33 -6.24 7.24
CA ILE A 16 -68.87 -5.01 6.59
C ILE A 16 -69.09 -3.71 7.40
N SER A 17 -68.54 -2.64 6.78
CA SER A 17 -68.76 -1.18 6.88
C SER A 17 -68.18 -0.50 8.12
N GLY A 18 -67.37 0.56 8.05
CA GLY A 18 -67.02 1.49 6.99
C GLY A 18 -67.01 2.88 7.64
N PHE A 19 -65.85 3.55 7.72
CA PHE A 19 -65.62 5.00 7.63
C PHE A 19 -64.21 5.37 8.14
N THR A 20 -63.55 6.21 7.35
CA THR A 20 -62.18 6.71 7.46
C THR A 20 -61.96 7.61 8.68
N ILE A 21 -60.90 7.37 9.47
CA ILE A 21 -60.31 8.36 10.38
C ILE A 21 -58.79 8.35 10.21
N VAL A 22 -58.25 9.49 9.78
CA VAL A 22 -56.82 9.81 9.70
C VAL A 22 -56.32 10.10 11.11
N PHE A 23 -55.32 9.33 11.58
CA PHE A 23 -54.60 9.62 12.81
C PHE A 23 -53.17 10.08 12.47
N SER A 24 -52.98 11.39 12.44
CA SER A 24 -51.68 12.05 12.47
C SER A 24 -51.17 12.11 13.91
N CYS A 25 -50.07 11.41 14.18
CA CYS A 25 -49.37 11.40 15.46
C CYS A 25 -48.37 12.57 15.51
N LEU A 26 -48.56 13.48 16.46
CA LEU A 26 -47.61 14.53 16.84
C LEU A 26 -46.60 13.94 17.82
N PHE A 27 -45.34 13.81 17.39
CA PHE A 27 -44.17 13.75 18.28
C PHE A 27 -43.26 14.95 17.98
N SER A 28 -42.79 15.56 19.07
CA SER A 28 -42.03 16.81 19.13
C SER A 28 -40.70 16.74 18.40
N PHE A 29 -40.31 17.87 17.80
CA PHE A 29 -39.00 18.10 17.18
C PHE A 29 -37.85 17.98 18.20
N SER A 30 -36.77 17.30 17.80
CA SER A 30 -35.42 17.50 18.34
C SER A 30 -34.40 17.21 17.23
N THR A 31 -33.97 18.29 16.57
CA THR A 31 -32.67 18.50 15.90
C THR A 31 -32.03 17.31 15.17
N PHE A 32 -32.18 17.29 13.84
CA PHE A 32 -31.14 16.75 12.96
C PHE A 32 -29.78 17.32 13.38
N ALA A 33 -28.79 16.45 13.56
CA ALA A 33 -27.40 16.86 13.63
C ALA A 33 -27.10 17.71 12.38
N ARG A 34 -26.95 19.03 12.55
CA ARG A 34 -26.37 19.88 11.53
C ARG A 34 -24.99 19.30 11.22
N LEU A 35 -24.74 18.93 9.96
CA LEU A 35 -23.38 18.72 9.48
C LEU A 35 -22.52 19.90 9.98
N ALA A 36 -21.46 19.59 10.73
CA ALA A 36 -20.54 20.62 11.17
C ALA A 36 -19.91 21.28 9.93
N ARG A 37 -20.10 22.59 9.77
CA ARG A 37 -19.71 23.36 8.59
C ARG A 37 -18.54 24.27 8.95
N VAL A 38 -17.43 24.17 8.22
CA VAL A 38 -16.32 25.12 8.26
C VAL A 38 -16.50 26.14 7.14
N SER A 39 -16.56 27.43 7.46
CA SER A 39 -16.65 28.49 6.46
C SER A 39 -15.31 28.70 5.75
N PRO A 40 -15.30 29.02 4.44
CA PRO A 40 -14.07 29.40 3.75
C PRO A 40 -13.42 30.62 4.41
N PRO A 41 -12.09 30.78 4.30
CA PRO A 41 -11.44 31.99 4.74
C PRO A 41 -12.05 33.21 4.04
N GLY A 42 -12.15 34.33 4.76
CA GLY A 42 -12.58 35.62 4.21
C GLY A 42 -11.64 36.11 3.10
N PRO A 43 -11.92 37.25 2.46
CA PRO A 43 -11.26 37.67 1.24
C PRO A 43 -9.73 37.61 1.40
N VAL A 44 -9.09 36.89 0.48
CA VAL A 44 -7.63 36.79 0.42
C VAL A 44 -7.13 38.03 -0.31
N ASN A 45 -6.11 38.70 0.23
CA ASN A 45 -5.39 39.76 -0.46
C ASN A 45 -3.96 39.30 -0.71
N ALA A 46 -3.43 39.61 -1.89
CA ALA A 46 -2.05 39.36 -2.27
C ALA A 46 -1.38 40.66 -2.71
N THR A 47 -0.35 41.09 -1.99
CA THR A 47 0.34 42.36 -2.22
C THR A 47 1.80 42.09 -2.58
N PRO A 48 2.25 42.40 -3.81
CA PRO A 48 3.67 42.33 -4.15
C PRO A 48 4.45 43.41 -3.38
N VAL A 49 5.52 43.02 -2.70
CA VAL A 49 6.33 43.93 -1.87
C VAL A 49 7.77 44.07 -2.36
N SER A 50 8.25 43.14 -3.20
CA SER A 50 9.56 43.25 -3.87
C SER A 50 9.56 42.48 -5.19
N SER A 51 10.71 42.45 -5.87
CA SER A 51 10.92 41.59 -7.04
C SER A 51 10.94 40.10 -6.71
N SER A 52 10.95 39.73 -5.43
CA SER A 52 11.03 38.33 -4.98
C SER A 52 10.07 37.98 -3.85
N GLN A 53 9.09 38.84 -3.54
CA GLN A 53 8.17 38.61 -2.42
C GLN A 53 6.76 39.15 -2.66
N ILE A 54 5.75 38.34 -2.29
CA ILE A 54 4.33 38.71 -2.20
C ILE A 54 3.83 38.38 -0.80
N ASN A 55 3.17 39.33 -0.15
CA ASN A 55 2.55 39.13 1.16
C ASN A 55 1.06 38.82 1.00
N LEU A 56 0.58 37.80 1.72
CA LEU A 56 -0.80 37.36 1.75
C LEU A 56 -1.46 37.72 3.08
N SER A 57 -2.75 38.04 3.03
CA SER A 57 -3.62 38.14 4.20
C SER A 57 -5.01 37.61 3.87
N TRP A 58 -5.76 37.12 4.85
CA TRP A 58 -7.13 36.63 4.65
C TRP A 58 -8.01 36.79 5.88
N GLY A 59 -9.32 36.81 5.68
CA GLY A 59 -10.28 36.83 6.79
C GLY A 59 -10.39 35.47 7.48
N ALA A 60 -10.68 35.45 8.78
CA ALA A 60 -10.83 34.21 9.54
C ALA A 60 -12.03 33.37 9.08
N SER A 61 -11.84 32.05 9.06
CA SER A 61 -12.89 31.04 9.01
C SER A 61 -13.55 30.84 10.37
N SER A 62 -14.75 30.30 10.35
CA SER A 62 -15.53 29.88 11.51
C SER A 62 -15.99 28.43 11.33
N THR A 63 -16.22 27.72 12.43
CA THR A 63 -16.72 26.34 12.43
C THR A 63 -17.88 26.23 13.42
N THR A 64 -18.89 25.42 13.10
CA THR A 64 -20.02 25.17 14.01
C THR A 64 -19.69 24.14 15.10
N SER A 65 -18.56 23.44 14.98
CA SER A 65 -18.03 22.50 15.98
C SER A 65 -16.50 22.41 15.87
N GLY A 66 -15.80 22.28 17.01
CA GLY A 66 -14.33 22.34 17.06
C GLY A 66 -13.77 23.76 16.94
N THR A 67 -12.47 23.88 16.69
CA THR A 67 -11.77 25.16 16.43
C THR A 67 -11.07 25.12 15.08
N ILE A 68 -10.80 26.26 14.44
CA ILE A 68 -9.94 26.28 13.25
C ILE A 68 -8.52 25.92 13.68
N LEU A 69 -8.00 24.82 13.16
CA LEU A 69 -6.70 24.26 13.52
C LEU A 69 -5.58 24.81 12.63
N ARG A 70 -5.84 24.94 11.32
CA ARG A 70 -4.88 25.50 10.36
C ARG A 70 -5.55 26.13 9.14
N TYR A 71 -4.83 27.05 8.49
CA TYR A 71 -5.07 27.45 7.11
C TYR A 71 -4.04 26.82 6.19
N GLN A 72 -4.49 26.27 5.06
CA GLN A 72 -3.62 25.83 3.98
C GLN A 72 -3.61 26.88 2.89
N ILE A 73 -2.43 27.41 2.60
CA ILE A 73 -2.16 28.39 1.55
C ILE A 73 -1.68 27.63 0.33
N PHE A 74 -2.29 27.92 -0.81
CA PHE A 74 -1.90 27.36 -2.10
C PHE A 74 -1.33 28.44 -2.99
N ARG A 75 -0.28 28.13 -3.75
CA ARG A 75 0.32 28.97 -4.78
C ARG A 75 0.32 28.21 -6.09
N ASN A 76 -0.27 28.80 -7.13
CA ASN A 76 -0.41 28.22 -8.45
C ASN A 76 -1.04 26.81 -8.43
N GLY A 77 -1.98 26.59 -7.51
CA GLY A 77 -2.71 25.32 -7.37
C GLY A 77 -2.05 24.27 -6.47
N VAL A 78 -0.80 24.47 -6.03
CA VAL A 78 -0.06 23.56 -5.14
C VAL A 78 -0.05 24.09 -3.71
N ILE A 79 -0.02 23.21 -2.70
CA ILE A 79 0.14 23.64 -1.30
C ILE A 79 1.50 24.33 -1.16
N LEU A 80 1.47 25.59 -0.75
CA LEU A 80 2.66 26.36 -0.42
C LEU A 80 3.03 26.16 1.06
N LYS A 81 2.05 26.29 1.95
CA LYS A 81 2.30 26.25 3.40
C LYS A 81 1.00 25.99 4.18
N GLY A 82 1.10 25.29 5.30
CA GLY A 82 0.10 25.31 6.38
C GLY A 82 0.52 26.27 7.49
N VAL A 83 -0.40 27.11 7.97
CA VAL A 83 -0.19 28.00 9.13
C VAL A 83 -1.27 27.75 10.18
N SER A 84 -1.02 28.09 11.45
CA SER A 84 -1.97 27.86 12.54
C SER A 84 -3.33 28.52 12.26
N GLY A 85 -4.40 27.99 12.87
CA GLY A 85 -5.75 28.54 12.70
C GLY A 85 -5.96 29.93 13.29
N SER A 86 -4.99 30.46 14.05
CA SER A 86 -4.93 31.85 14.50
C SER A 86 -4.13 32.77 13.56
N THR A 87 -3.39 32.21 12.59
CA THR A 87 -2.57 32.97 11.65
C THR A 87 -3.41 33.36 10.43
N LEU A 88 -3.47 34.66 10.14
CA LEU A 88 -4.26 35.24 9.05
C LEU A 88 -3.41 35.96 7.98
N SER A 89 -2.10 35.71 7.97
CA SER A 89 -1.17 36.28 7.00
C SER A 89 0.00 35.35 6.69
N TYR A 90 0.64 35.54 5.55
CA TYR A 90 1.81 34.76 5.13
C TYR A 90 2.72 35.56 4.19
N GLN A 91 4.03 35.50 4.40
CA GLN A 91 5.03 36.16 3.55
C GLN A 91 5.62 35.14 2.58
N ASN A 92 5.28 35.23 1.30
CA ASN A 92 5.80 34.34 0.26
C ASN A 92 7.01 34.98 -0.42
N ALA A 93 8.22 34.63 0.03
CA ALA A 93 9.50 35.10 -0.51
C ALA A 93 10.14 34.10 -1.50
N GLY A 94 11.27 34.46 -2.11
CA GLY A 94 12.01 33.61 -3.05
C GLY A 94 11.35 33.50 -4.43
N LEU A 95 10.55 34.49 -4.82
CA LEU A 95 9.83 34.53 -6.09
C LEU A 95 10.69 35.09 -7.23
N ALA A 96 10.37 34.70 -8.46
CA ALA A 96 10.96 35.29 -9.64
C ALA A 96 10.39 36.70 -9.87
N ALA A 97 11.21 37.62 -10.39
CA ALA A 97 10.77 38.98 -10.73
C ALA A 97 9.76 38.97 -11.88
N SER A 98 8.89 39.99 -11.92
CA SER A 98 7.88 40.17 -12.98
C SER A 98 7.02 38.92 -13.26
N THR A 99 6.76 38.10 -12.25
CA THR A 99 6.06 36.82 -12.37
C THR A 99 4.74 36.86 -11.62
N THR A 100 3.65 36.48 -12.28
CA THR A 100 2.32 36.39 -11.70
C THR A 100 2.14 35.09 -10.93
N TYR A 101 1.69 35.20 -9.67
CA TYR A 101 1.35 34.06 -8.81
C TYR A 101 -0.11 34.14 -8.39
N THR A 102 -0.79 33.00 -8.37
CA THR A 102 -2.19 32.87 -7.94
C THR A 102 -2.27 32.15 -6.60
N TYR A 103 -3.04 32.70 -5.66
CA TYR A 103 -3.18 32.21 -4.30
C TYR A 103 -4.63 31.90 -3.95
N LYS A 104 -4.85 30.83 -3.18
CA LYS A 104 -6.12 30.53 -2.51
C LYS A 104 -5.84 29.90 -1.16
N VAL A 105 -6.76 30.08 -0.20
CA VAL A 105 -6.60 29.59 1.17
C VAL A 105 -7.82 28.75 1.55
N ARG A 106 -7.65 27.69 2.33
CA ARG A 106 -8.76 26.97 2.99
C ARG A 106 -8.45 26.69 4.45
N ALA A 107 -9.47 26.58 5.28
CA ALA A 107 -9.33 26.23 6.68
C ALA A 107 -9.50 24.72 6.90
N LEU A 108 -8.88 24.20 7.96
CA LEU A 108 -9.11 22.88 8.54
C LEU A 108 -9.47 23.09 10.01
N ASN A 109 -10.54 22.45 10.49
CA ASN A 109 -10.89 22.47 11.91
C ASN A 109 -10.24 21.30 12.69
N SER A 110 -10.35 21.34 14.01
CA SER A 110 -9.84 20.33 14.95
C SER A 110 -10.55 18.98 14.86
N LEU A 111 -11.55 18.83 13.98
CA LEU A 111 -12.30 17.60 13.70
C LEU A 111 -11.94 17.02 12.32
N GLY A 112 -10.88 17.52 11.67
CA GLY A 112 -10.43 17.03 10.37
C GLY A 112 -11.25 17.54 9.18
N GLN A 113 -12.17 18.48 9.37
CA GLN A 113 -13.04 19.00 8.32
C GLN A 113 -12.43 20.22 7.63
N TYR A 114 -12.31 20.17 6.30
CA TYR A 114 -11.85 21.29 5.49
C TYR A 114 -13.02 22.20 5.09
N SER A 115 -12.76 23.52 5.01
CA SER A 115 -13.65 24.45 4.33
C SER A 115 -13.52 24.31 2.81
N SER A 116 -14.47 24.88 2.06
CA SER A 116 -14.21 25.27 0.67
C SER A 116 -13.02 26.24 0.58
N PHE A 117 -12.42 26.38 -0.59
CA PHE A 117 -11.40 27.41 -0.82
C PHE A 117 -12.01 28.82 -0.76
N SER A 118 -11.18 29.79 -0.41
CA SER A 118 -11.42 31.20 -0.72
C SER A 118 -11.50 31.43 -2.22
N THR A 119 -12.05 32.56 -2.64
CA THR A 119 -11.86 33.06 -4.01
C THR A 119 -10.35 33.21 -4.28
N PRO A 120 -9.83 32.71 -5.41
CA PRO A 120 -8.43 32.89 -5.76
C PRO A 120 -8.08 34.35 -6.04
N VAL A 121 -6.86 34.77 -5.70
CA VAL A 121 -6.32 36.10 -6.04
C VAL A 121 -4.95 35.97 -6.70
N SER A 122 -4.66 36.83 -7.68
CA SER A 122 -3.37 36.84 -8.37
C SER A 122 -2.60 38.13 -8.08
N ALA A 123 -1.28 38.03 -7.97
CA ALA A 123 -0.38 39.16 -7.81
C ALA A 123 0.92 38.93 -8.58
N THR A 124 1.47 39.99 -9.19
CA THR A 124 2.72 39.96 -9.96
C THR A 124 3.84 40.60 -9.15
N THR A 125 4.97 39.91 -8.96
CA THR A 125 6.17 40.47 -8.33
C THR A 125 6.70 41.69 -9.10
N LEU A 126 7.39 42.59 -8.40
CA LEU A 126 7.97 43.78 -9.03
C LEU A 126 9.10 43.40 -10.01
N ALA A 127 9.45 44.30 -10.92
CA ALA A 127 10.65 44.13 -11.73
C ALA A 127 11.90 44.20 -10.87
N ALA A 128 12.94 43.44 -11.23
CA ALA A 128 14.25 43.56 -10.58
C ALA A 128 14.85 44.94 -10.89
N THR A 129 15.30 45.65 -9.86
CA THR A 129 16.03 46.92 -10.06
C THR A 129 17.37 46.62 -10.73
N PRO A 130 17.70 47.24 -11.87
CA PRO A 130 18.99 47.01 -12.50
C PRO A 130 20.11 47.46 -11.56
N THR A 131 21.12 46.60 -11.37
CA THR A 131 22.35 46.97 -10.67
C THR A 131 23.06 48.06 -11.49
N PRO A 132 23.49 49.19 -10.90
CA PRO A 132 24.20 50.22 -11.65
C PRO A 132 25.48 49.62 -12.25
N THR A 133 25.59 49.67 -13.58
CA THR A 133 26.76 49.21 -14.31
C THR A 133 27.95 50.11 -13.99
N PRO A 134 29.12 49.60 -13.58
CA PRO A 134 30.32 50.42 -13.44
C PRO A 134 30.71 51.03 -14.80
N ALA A 135 31.07 52.31 -14.80
CA ALA A 135 31.38 53.09 -16.00
C ALA A 135 32.60 52.50 -16.75
N PRO A 136 32.52 52.33 -18.09
CA PRO A 136 33.60 51.73 -18.87
C PRO A 136 34.75 52.72 -19.16
N THR A 137 35.99 52.22 -19.06
CA THR A 137 37.22 52.91 -19.51
C THR A 137 37.28 52.89 -21.05
N PRO A 138 37.60 54.01 -21.74
CA PRO A 138 37.52 54.11 -23.20
C PRO A 138 38.78 53.60 -23.91
N THR A 139 38.60 52.81 -24.98
CA THR A 139 39.63 52.50 -26.00
C THR A 139 38.99 52.55 -27.40
N PRO A 140 39.66 53.15 -28.42
CA PRO A 140 39.00 53.68 -29.63
C PRO A 140 38.70 52.68 -30.77
N THR A 141 37.72 53.06 -31.61
CA THR A 141 37.14 52.44 -32.83
C THR A 141 37.81 52.99 -34.12
N PRO A 142 37.86 52.33 -35.32
CA PRO A 142 36.72 52.10 -36.26
C PRO A 142 36.73 50.75 -37.07
N THR A 143 35.60 50.03 -37.33
CA THR A 143 34.54 50.10 -38.42
C THR A 143 34.82 49.17 -39.64
N PRO A 144 33.85 48.64 -40.44
CA PRO A 144 32.75 47.67 -40.20
C PRO A 144 32.71 46.47 -41.21
N THR A 145 31.96 45.39 -40.93
CA THR A 145 31.52 44.40 -41.97
C THR A 145 30.06 43.98 -41.71
N PRO A 146 29.17 43.96 -42.72
CA PRO A 146 27.74 43.73 -42.54
C PRO A 146 27.32 42.26 -42.38
N THR A 147 26.18 42.17 -41.69
CA THR A 147 25.31 41.09 -41.18
C THR A 147 24.97 39.90 -42.10
N PRO A 148 24.82 38.70 -41.51
CA PRO A 148 23.73 37.79 -41.87
C PRO A 148 22.69 37.64 -40.75
N THR A 149 21.42 37.64 -41.15
CA THR A 149 20.20 37.50 -40.35
C THR A 149 20.14 36.16 -39.62
N PRO A 150 19.86 36.12 -38.30
CA PRO A 150 19.51 34.88 -37.62
C PRO A 150 18.03 34.52 -37.78
N THR A 151 17.81 33.27 -38.19
CA THR A 151 16.55 32.51 -38.19
C THR A 151 15.91 32.49 -36.78
N PRO A 152 14.58 32.57 -36.63
CA PRO A 152 13.93 32.52 -35.32
C PRO A 152 14.18 31.19 -34.58
N THR A 153 14.64 31.30 -33.35
CA THR A 153 14.81 30.22 -32.36
C THR A 153 13.44 29.67 -31.92
N PRO A 154 13.26 28.34 -31.78
CA PRO A 154 12.02 27.76 -31.27
C PRO A 154 11.75 28.18 -29.81
N LEU A 155 10.48 28.45 -29.52
CA LEU A 155 9.96 28.81 -28.19
C LEU A 155 10.21 27.64 -27.19
N PRO A 156 10.61 27.91 -25.94
CA PRO A 156 10.71 26.87 -24.90
C PRO A 156 9.34 26.18 -24.68
N PRO A 157 9.32 24.87 -24.40
CA PRO A 157 8.07 24.16 -24.13
C PRO A 157 7.39 24.75 -22.89
N THR A 158 6.11 25.06 -23.03
CA THR A 158 5.21 25.43 -21.95
C THR A 158 5.30 24.38 -20.83
N PRO A 159 5.49 24.77 -19.55
CA PRO A 159 5.43 23.82 -18.45
C PRO A 159 4.04 23.19 -18.42
N THR A 160 3.99 21.87 -18.64
CA THR A 160 2.78 21.08 -18.47
C THR A 160 2.38 21.15 -16.99
N PRO A 161 1.13 21.49 -16.65
CA PRO A 161 0.69 21.63 -15.27
C PRO A 161 0.82 20.29 -14.51
N THR A 162 1.57 20.31 -13.41
CA THR A 162 1.57 19.27 -12.38
C THR A 162 0.15 19.07 -11.86
N PRO A 163 -0.37 17.83 -11.78
CA PRO A 163 -1.74 17.58 -11.34
C PRO A 163 -1.99 18.15 -9.94
N THR A 164 -3.07 18.92 -9.82
CA THR A 164 -3.62 19.39 -8.53
C THR A 164 -4.03 18.18 -7.70
N PRO A 165 -3.67 18.07 -6.40
CA PRO A 165 -4.23 17.03 -5.54
C PRO A 165 -5.73 17.27 -5.42
N THR A 166 -6.50 16.41 -6.08
CA THR A 166 -7.95 16.44 -6.05
C THR A 166 -8.40 16.11 -4.62
N PRO A 167 -9.32 16.90 -4.01
CA PRO A 167 -9.94 16.49 -2.76
C PRO A 167 -10.57 15.10 -2.95
N ILE A 168 -10.35 14.18 -2.01
CA ILE A 168 -11.11 12.94 -1.95
C ILE A 168 -12.59 13.32 -2.02
N PRO A 169 -13.37 12.74 -2.95
CA PRO A 169 -14.78 13.03 -3.05
C PRO A 169 -15.40 12.73 -1.68
N THR A 170 -16.09 13.72 -1.11
CA THR A 170 -17.15 13.40 -0.16
C THR A 170 -18.08 12.45 -0.91
N PRO A 171 -18.35 11.22 -0.41
CA PRO A 171 -19.26 10.32 -1.08
C PRO A 171 -20.55 11.10 -1.40
N SER A 172 -20.93 11.15 -2.67
CA SER A 172 -22.21 11.71 -3.07
C SER A 172 -23.29 11.06 -2.22
N SER A 173 -24.32 11.79 -1.78
CA SER A 173 -25.41 11.17 -1.03
C SER A 173 -25.97 10.01 -1.87
N GLY A 174 -25.75 8.76 -1.44
CA GLY A 174 -26.10 7.57 -2.21
C GLY A 174 -24.94 6.64 -2.62
N ALA A 175 -23.68 7.00 -2.36
CA ALA A 175 -22.54 6.11 -2.59
C ALA A 175 -22.36 5.08 -1.46
N TYR A 176 -21.94 3.87 -1.83
CA TYR A 176 -21.61 2.81 -0.88
C TYR A 176 -20.45 3.27 0.01
N VAL A 177 -20.60 3.08 1.32
CA VAL A 177 -19.61 3.45 2.33
C VAL A 177 -19.21 2.19 3.07
N LEU A 178 -17.90 1.91 3.12
CA LEU A 178 -17.37 0.86 3.98
C LEU A 178 -17.73 1.14 5.44
N PRO A 179 -17.96 0.11 6.27
CA PRO A 179 -18.13 0.32 7.71
C PRO A 179 -16.98 1.17 8.28
N ASP A 180 -17.26 2.03 9.28
CA ASP A 180 -16.26 2.95 9.85
C ASP A 180 -15.00 2.24 10.37
N ASN A 181 -15.15 1.02 10.87
CA ASN A 181 -14.05 0.16 11.32
C ASN A 181 -13.38 -0.67 10.19
N ARG A 182 -13.72 -0.38 8.93
CA ARG A 182 -13.13 -0.95 7.71
C ARG A 182 -12.59 0.13 6.78
N THR A 183 -12.80 1.40 7.11
CA THR A 183 -12.39 2.51 6.27
C THR A 183 -11.24 3.29 6.89
N THR A 184 -10.28 3.67 6.06
CA THR A 184 -9.20 4.57 6.45
C THR A 184 -8.93 5.55 5.32
N LEU A 185 -8.13 6.57 5.60
CA LEU A 185 -7.75 7.56 4.61
C LEU A 185 -6.58 7.04 3.74
N TRP A 186 -6.82 6.42 2.59
CA TRP A 186 -5.72 6.00 1.72
C TRP A 186 -5.08 7.22 1.01
N GLN A 187 -3.84 7.55 1.39
CA GLN A 187 -3.02 8.60 0.78
C GLN A 187 -1.59 8.09 0.56
N PRO A 188 -1.42 7.03 -0.24
CA PRO A 188 -0.17 6.30 -0.33
C PRO A 188 0.86 7.01 -1.22
N GLY A 189 2.09 6.50 -1.22
CA GLY A 189 3.12 6.81 -2.21
C GLY A 189 3.88 8.12 -1.97
N ALA A 190 4.86 8.37 -2.84
CA ALA A 190 5.90 9.38 -2.63
C ALA A 190 5.37 10.82 -2.61
N THR A 191 4.20 11.08 -3.21
CA THR A 191 3.57 12.40 -3.21
C THR A 191 2.24 12.46 -2.47
N TYR A 192 1.88 11.42 -1.71
CA TYR A 192 0.55 11.25 -1.08
C TYR A 192 -0.61 11.26 -2.09
N ASN A 193 -1.19 10.08 -2.36
CA ASN A 193 -2.07 9.72 -3.49
C ASN A 193 -1.34 9.33 -4.77
N GLY A 194 -0.10 8.88 -4.63
CA GLY A 194 0.71 8.39 -5.73
C GLY A 194 1.25 9.48 -6.65
N GLY A 195 2.36 9.15 -7.29
CA GLY A 195 3.09 10.07 -8.13
C GLY A 195 4.53 10.19 -7.66
N ILE A 196 5.39 10.40 -8.63
CA ILE A 196 6.80 10.67 -8.39
C ILE A 196 6.97 12.17 -8.49
N PRO A 197 7.75 12.79 -7.58
CA PRO A 197 8.09 14.19 -7.70
C PRO A 197 8.52 14.49 -9.14
N ASP A 198 7.78 15.39 -9.79
CA ASP A 198 8.04 15.85 -11.16
C ASP A 198 9.28 16.71 -11.27
N GLY A 199 10.02 16.83 -10.17
CA GLY A 199 11.19 17.65 -10.02
C GLY A 199 12.06 17.43 -11.24
N SER A 200 12.22 18.50 -12.01
CA SER A 200 13.19 18.65 -13.08
C SER A 200 14.59 18.57 -12.47
N TRP A 201 14.92 17.42 -11.89
CA TRP A 201 16.15 17.18 -11.16
C TRP A 201 17.26 17.26 -12.19
N PRO A 202 18.23 18.16 -11.98
CA PRO A 202 19.29 18.37 -12.93
C PRO A 202 20.05 17.07 -13.13
N LEU A 203 20.39 16.79 -14.39
CA LEU A 203 21.37 15.76 -14.70
C LEU A 203 22.70 16.18 -14.09
N TYR A 204 23.20 15.39 -13.15
CA TYR A 204 24.52 15.57 -12.56
C TYR A 204 25.61 15.05 -13.47
N THR A 205 25.45 13.81 -13.95
CA THR A 205 26.39 13.16 -14.87
C THR A 205 25.73 12.00 -15.60
N THR A 206 26.34 11.57 -16.71
CA THR A 206 26.01 10.32 -17.40
C THR A 206 27.22 9.39 -17.37
N ILE A 207 27.03 8.18 -16.85
CA ILE A 207 28.06 7.15 -16.75
C ILE A 207 27.94 6.19 -17.93
N ASN A 208 29.07 5.94 -18.60
CA ASN A 208 29.19 4.84 -19.54
C ASN A 208 29.86 3.68 -18.82
N CYS A 209 29.10 2.64 -18.53
CA CYS A 209 29.62 1.48 -17.81
C CYS A 209 30.57 0.67 -18.68
N SER A 210 31.60 0.15 -18.04
CA SER A 210 32.64 -0.68 -18.65
C SER A 210 32.24 -2.16 -18.76
N ASN A 211 31.11 -2.54 -18.19
CA ASN A 211 30.67 -3.92 -17.99
C ASN A 211 31.74 -4.73 -17.22
N SER A 212 32.25 -4.12 -16.16
CA SER A 212 33.27 -4.73 -15.29
C SER A 212 33.00 -4.35 -13.84
N THR A 213 33.57 -5.09 -12.89
CA THR A 213 33.36 -4.87 -11.46
C THR A 213 33.74 -3.47 -10.96
N ALA A 214 34.48 -2.69 -11.74
CA ALA A 214 34.76 -1.27 -11.47
C ALA A 214 33.54 -0.35 -11.63
N ASP A 215 32.46 -0.82 -12.25
CA ASP A 215 31.26 -0.01 -12.47
C ASP A 215 30.59 0.35 -11.14
N LEU A 216 30.61 -0.53 -10.14
CA LEU A 216 30.04 -0.24 -8.83
C LEU A 216 30.69 0.98 -8.16
N SER A 217 32.02 1.05 -8.12
CA SER A 217 32.71 2.17 -7.49
C SER A 217 32.51 3.48 -8.26
N THR A 218 32.39 3.39 -9.59
CA THR A 218 32.09 4.52 -10.47
C THR A 218 30.69 5.08 -10.20
N ILE A 219 29.69 4.19 -10.15
CA ILE A 219 28.30 4.55 -9.86
C ILE A 219 28.19 5.13 -8.44
N GLN A 220 28.75 4.46 -7.44
CA GLN A 220 28.65 4.90 -6.06
C GLN A 220 29.30 6.26 -5.83
N THR A 221 30.46 6.50 -6.44
CA THR A 221 31.15 7.80 -6.34
C THR A 221 30.31 8.92 -6.95
N ALA A 222 29.69 8.68 -8.12
CA ALA A 222 28.83 9.66 -8.77
C ALA A 222 27.58 9.98 -7.93
N LEU A 223 26.93 8.97 -7.36
CA LEU A 223 25.76 9.14 -6.49
C LEU A 223 26.09 9.95 -5.23
N ASN A 224 27.18 9.60 -4.55
CA ASN A 224 27.62 10.31 -3.35
C ASN A 224 27.93 11.79 -3.66
N ASN A 225 28.62 12.05 -4.77
CA ASN A 225 28.94 13.42 -5.18
C ASN A 225 27.69 14.19 -5.62
N ALA A 226 26.75 13.54 -6.32
CA ALA A 226 25.49 14.16 -6.73
C ALA A 226 24.66 14.60 -5.52
N SER A 227 24.51 13.73 -4.52
CA SER A 227 23.79 14.02 -3.28
C SER A 227 24.44 15.16 -2.49
N ALA A 228 25.77 15.15 -2.37
CA ALA A 228 26.50 16.20 -1.66
C ALA A 228 26.41 17.56 -2.35
N ALA A 229 26.43 17.58 -3.70
CA ALA A 229 26.37 18.82 -4.47
C ALA A 229 24.94 19.37 -4.65
N ASN A 230 23.91 18.52 -4.56
CA ASN A 230 22.54 18.89 -4.92
C ASN A 230 21.54 18.44 -3.84
N PRO A 231 21.47 19.15 -2.70
CA PRO A 231 20.58 18.77 -1.60
C PRO A 231 19.09 18.83 -1.94
N ASN A 232 18.73 19.41 -3.10
CA ASN A 232 17.35 19.53 -3.59
C ASN A 232 16.99 18.52 -4.69
N GLY A 233 17.87 17.58 -5.03
CA GLY A 233 17.62 16.58 -6.06
C GLY A 233 18.64 16.61 -7.19
N ALA A 234 19.16 15.44 -7.58
CA ALA A 234 19.96 15.27 -8.79
C ALA A 234 19.79 13.89 -9.43
N VAL A 235 20.03 13.82 -10.74
CA VAL A 235 19.99 12.58 -11.51
C VAL A 235 21.41 12.15 -11.88
N VAL A 236 21.78 10.94 -11.48
CA VAL A 236 22.93 10.22 -12.05
C VAL A 236 22.37 9.30 -13.13
N ALA A 237 22.68 9.62 -14.38
CA ALA A 237 22.24 8.81 -15.51
C ALA A 237 23.25 7.71 -15.84
N LEU A 238 22.74 6.58 -16.30
CA LEU A 238 23.51 5.51 -16.92
C LEU A 238 23.18 5.49 -18.42
N ALA A 239 24.20 5.48 -19.26
CA ALA A 239 24.01 5.26 -20.70
C ALA A 239 23.45 3.85 -20.98
N ALA A 240 23.00 3.63 -22.21
CA ALA A 240 22.64 2.28 -22.66
C ALA A 240 23.87 1.36 -22.60
N GLY A 241 23.66 0.10 -22.19
CA GLY A 241 24.71 -0.87 -21.92
C GLY A 241 24.56 -1.54 -20.56
N THR A 242 25.57 -2.33 -20.20
CA THR A 242 25.58 -3.11 -18.97
C THR A 242 26.58 -2.53 -17.97
N CYS A 243 26.12 -2.31 -16.75
CA CYS A 243 26.94 -2.08 -15.57
C CYS A 243 26.98 -3.37 -14.77
N ASN A 244 28.17 -3.88 -14.48
CA ASN A 244 28.31 -5.18 -13.83
C ASN A 244 29.11 -5.07 -12.53
N PHE A 245 28.71 -5.80 -11.51
CA PHE A 245 29.52 -6.01 -10.33
C PHE A 245 29.23 -7.36 -9.70
N ASN A 246 30.25 -7.90 -9.04
CA ASN A 246 30.22 -9.26 -8.49
C ASN A 246 30.35 -9.30 -6.95
N SER A 247 30.37 -8.12 -6.33
CA SER A 247 30.46 -7.94 -4.87
C SER A 247 29.97 -6.54 -4.51
N GLY A 248 29.31 -6.40 -3.36
CA GLY A 248 28.77 -5.12 -2.91
C GLY A 248 27.49 -4.74 -3.64
N PHE A 249 26.96 -3.55 -3.39
CA PHE A 249 25.65 -3.12 -3.87
C PHE A 249 25.63 -1.60 -4.04
N VAL A 250 24.74 -1.11 -4.90
CA VAL A 250 24.58 0.33 -5.10
C VAL A 250 23.73 0.92 -3.98
N LEU A 251 24.27 1.88 -3.23
CA LEU A 251 23.51 2.68 -2.27
C LEU A 251 23.03 3.98 -2.92
N ILE A 252 21.71 4.18 -2.94
CA ILE A 252 21.10 5.41 -3.44
C ILE A 252 20.85 6.37 -2.25
N PRO A 253 21.62 7.47 -2.14
CA PRO A 253 21.46 8.44 -1.05
C PRO A 253 20.24 9.34 -1.26
N SER A 254 19.88 10.08 -0.21
CA SER A 254 18.79 11.06 -0.25
C SER A 254 18.95 12.07 -1.38
N ASN A 255 17.81 12.53 -1.90
CA ASN A 255 17.71 13.51 -2.96
C ASN A 255 18.51 13.13 -4.22
N THR A 256 18.59 11.84 -4.55
CA THR A 256 19.31 11.35 -5.73
C THR A 256 18.50 10.30 -6.49
N VAL A 257 18.55 10.35 -7.82
CA VAL A 257 17.98 9.34 -8.72
C VAL A 257 19.07 8.67 -9.52
N LEU A 258 19.08 7.33 -9.53
CA LEU A 258 19.79 6.55 -10.54
C LEU A 258 18.86 6.25 -11.70
N ARG A 259 19.19 6.75 -12.90
CA ARG A 259 18.32 6.64 -14.08
C ARG A 259 19.03 5.98 -15.25
N GLY A 260 18.51 4.89 -15.78
CA GLY A 260 18.99 4.31 -17.03
C GLY A 260 18.39 4.99 -18.28
N ALA A 261 18.86 4.55 -19.45
CA ALA A 261 18.33 4.98 -20.75
C ALA A 261 17.01 4.28 -21.13
N GLY A 262 16.50 3.40 -20.27
CA GLY A 262 15.29 2.58 -20.45
C GLY A 262 15.51 1.16 -19.93
N ALA A 263 14.48 0.56 -19.34
CA ALA A 263 14.46 -0.88 -19.07
C ALA A 263 14.59 -1.66 -20.39
N GLY A 264 15.46 -2.67 -20.39
CA GLY A 264 15.93 -3.42 -21.56
C GLY A 264 17.05 -2.73 -22.36
N LYS A 265 17.44 -1.49 -22.01
CA LYS A 265 18.53 -0.74 -22.68
C LYS A 265 19.73 -0.52 -21.76
N THR A 266 19.46 -0.19 -20.50
CA THR A 266 20.47 -0.13 -19.44
C THR A 266 20.24 -1.28 -18.48
N THR A 267 21.30 -2.04 -18.16
CA THR A 267 21.22 -3.18 -17.25
C THR A 267 22.23 -3.05 -16.12
N ILE A 268 21.77 -3.16 -14.88
CA ILE A 268 22.57 -3.53 -13.71
C ILE A 268 22.57 -5.06 -13.63
N ALA A 269 23.73 -5.68 -13.84
CA ALA A 269 23.88 -7.13 -13.82
C ALA A 269 24.78 -7.58 -12.66
N VAL A 270 24.34 -8.60 -11.94
CA VAL A 270 25.16 -9.33 -10.97
C VAL A 270 25.50 -10.69 -11.56
N SER A 271 26.69 -10.81 -12.17
CA SER A 271 27.01 -11.98 -13.02
C SER A 271 27.39 -13.25 -12.26
N ASN A 272 27.67 -13.15 -10.96
CA ASN A 272 27.98 -14.27 -10.05
C ASN A 272 26.93 -14.44 -8.94
N GLY A 273 25.73 -13.91 -9.16
CA GLY A 273 24.63 -14.00 -8.20
C GLY A 273 23.80 -15.26 -8.40
N SER A 274 22.49 -15.13 -8.52
CA SER A 274 21.59 -16.29 -8.43
C SER A 274 21.66 -17.23 -9.61
N ASN A 275 21.48 -18.52 -9.32
CA ASN A 275 21.36 -19.57 -10.32
C ASN A 275 19.90 -20.00 -10.46
N PRO A 276 19.39 -20.22 -11.69
CA PRO A 276 18.10 -20.85 -11.88
C PRO A 276 18.06 -22.21 -11.17
N GLN A 277 16.92 -22.56 -10.59
CA GLN A 277 16.71 -23.85 -9.93
C GLN A 277 17.59 -24.11 -8.69
N SER A 278 18.15 -23.06 -8.08
CA SER A 278 18.98 -23.20 -6.89
C SER A 278 18.43 -22.34 -5.74
N PRO A 279 18.19 -22.92 -4.53
CA PRO A 279 17.94 -22.12 -3.33
C PRO A 279 19.20 -21.40 -2.85
N GLN A 280 20.38 -21.86 -3.28
CA GLN A 280 21.64 -21.37 -2.77
C GLN A 280 21.98 -20.03 -3.40
N PRO A 281 22.27 -18.99 -2.59
CA PRO A 281 22.78 -17.74 -3.10
C PRO A 281 24.11 -17.95 -3.81
N GLY A 282 24.40 -17.07 -4.77
CA GLY A 282 25.67 -16.99 -5.44
C GLY A 282 26.77 -16.44 -4.54
N VAL A 283 27.90 -16.09 -5.16
CA VAL A 283 29.08 -15.56 -4.45
C VAL A 283 28.86 -14.10 -4.01
N HIS A 284 27.95 -13.37 -4.68
CA HIS A 284 27.64 -11.98 -4.37
C HIS A 284 26.89 -11.85 -3.03
N ASN A 285 25.92 -12.74 -2.82
CA ASN A 285 24.98 -12.83 -1.70
C ASN A 285 24.57 -11.45 -1.18
N ALA A 286 23.97 -10.62 -2.04
CA ALA A 286 23.49 -9.27 -1.72
C ALA A 286 22.37 -8.75 -2.64
N PRO A 287 21.63 -7.71 -2.21
CA PRO A 287 20.79 -6.95 -3.11
C PRO A 287 21.65 -6.26 -4.17
N ALA A 288 21.11 -6.03 -5.37
CA ALA A 288 21.84 -5.19 -6.33
C ALA A 288 21.86 -3.73 -5.88
N MET A 289 20.75 -3.25 -5.32
CA MET A 289 20.57 -1.84 -4.99
C MET A 289 19.77 -1.65 -3.71
N ILE A 290 20.12 -0.62 -2.95
CA ILE A 290 19.45 -0.22 -1.72
C ILE A 290 19.21 1.29 -1.76
N LEU A 291 17.95 1.69 -1.75
CA LEU A 291 17.50 3.03 -1.40
C LEU A 291 17.41 3.08 0.12
N GLY A 292 18.52 3.46 0.75
CA GLY A 292 18.67 3.32 2.19
C GLY A 292 20.08 3.63 2.67
N PRO A 293 20.29 3.71 3.99
CA PRO A 293 21.59 4.08 4.54
C PRO A 293 22.62 2.94 4.46
N ALA A 294 22.18 1.68 4.55
CA ALA A 294 23.02 0.48 4.49
C ALA A 294 22.19 -0.80 4.34
N ARG A 295 22.86 -1.92 4.02
CA ARG A 295 22.29 -3.29 4.02
C ARG A 295 22.24 -3.89 5.43
N TRP A 296 21.27 -4.76 5.68
CA TRP A 296 21.07 -5.43 6.99
C TRP A 296 20.96 -4.44 8.15
N PHE A 297 20.43 -3.26 7.85
CA PHE A 297 20.22 -2.26 8.87
C PHE A 297 19.18 -2.80 9.87
N SER A 298 19.66 -3.32 11.00
CA SER A 298 18.80 -3.58 12.14
C SER A 298 18.24 -2.23 12.56
N PRO A 299 16.92 -2.06 12.72
CA PRO A 299 16.40 -0.85 13.35
C PRO A 299 17.01 -0.77 14.74
N TYR A 300 18.09 0.00 14.90
CA TYR A 300 18.52 0.44 16.21
C TYR A 300 17.38 1.32 16.71
N TYR A 301 16.42 0.72 17.40
CA TYR A 301 15.33 1.46 18.00
C TYR A 301 15.95 2.41 19.03
N GLY A 302 15.71 3.70 18.81
CA GLY A 302 16.17 4.76 19.68
C GLY A 302 15.26 4.88 20.91
N ASN A 303 15.03 6.12 21.33
CA ASN A 303 14.12 6.42 22.43
C ASN A 303 12.72 5.86 22.14
N SER A 304 12.24 4.99 23.03
CA SER A 304 10.86 4.51 23.08
C SER A 304 10.14 5.16 24.26
N THR A 305 8.88 5.52 24.07
CA THR A 305 8.04 6.08 25.13
C THR A 305 6.64 5.51 25.07
N LEU A 306 6.07 5.18 26.23
CA LEU A 306 4.70 4.68 26.32
C LEU A 306 3.71 5.77 25.93
N LEU A 307 2.63 5.35 25.27
CA LEU A 307 1.44 6.18 25.15
C LEU A 307 0.76 6.31 26.51
N THR A 308 0.29 7.51 26.82
CA THR A 308 -0.50 7.77 28.05
C THR A 308 -2.01 7.75 27.78
N LEU A 309 -2.42 7.77 26.51
CA LEU A 309 -3.80 7.70 26.04
C LEU A 309 -3.87 6.86 24.78
N ASP A 310 -5.00 6.20 24.56
CA ASP A 310 -5.29 5.49 23.32
C ASP A 310 -5.20 6.44 22.12
N VAL A 311 -4.63 5.95 21.02
CA VAL A 311 -4.71 6.58 19.72
C VAL A 311 -5.84 5.89 18.97
N ASN A 312 -6.88 6.63 18.64
CA ASN A 312 -7.98 6.09 17.82
C ASN A 312 -7.57 6.06 16.34
N GLN A 313 -8.07 5.08 15.59
CA GLN A 313 -8.04 5.09 14.13
C GLN A 313 -8.52 6.44 13.58
N GLY A 314 -7.79 6.99 12.61
CA GLY A 314 -8.05 8.32 12.03
C GLY A 314 -7.49 9.49 12.85
N SER A 315 -6.94 9.26 14.05
CA SER A 315 -6.29 10.30 14.84
C SER A 315 -4.97 10.74 14.22
N TYR A 316 -4.72 12.05 14.22
CA TYR A 316 -3.43 12.63 13.84
C TYR A 316 -2.49 12.79 15.03
N THR A 317 -2.90 12.44 16.24
CA THR A 317 -2.14 12.73 17.45
C THR A 317 -1.97 11.51 18.34
N ALA A 318 -0.79 11.41 18.94
CA ALA A 318 -0.47 10.49 20.04
C ALA A 318 0.03 11.28 21.25
N THR A 319 -0.43 10.89 22.45
CA THR A 319 0.06 11.50 23.70
C THR A 319 1.03 10.54 24.37
N VAL A 320 2.28 10.96 24.54
CA VAL A 320 3.38 10.15 25.06
C VAL A 320 3.73 10.51 26.49
N ALA A 321 4.37 9.61 27.23
CA ALA A 321 4.82 9.87 28.59
C ALA A 321 5.95 10.92 28.64
N THR A 322 6.81 10.94 27.62
CA THR A 322 7.85 11.96 27.46
C THR A 322 8.11 12.22 25.98
N SER A 323 8.32 13.49 25.61
CA SER A 323 8.70 13.89 24.25
C SER A 323 10.22 14.00 24.07
N ALA A 324 11.02 13.67 25.09
CA ALA A 324 12.46 13.77 25.05
C ALA A 324 13.05 12.88 23.95
N GLY A 325 13.93 13.44 23.12
CA GLY A 325 14.62 12.73 22.05
C GLY A 325 13.87 12.67 20.71
N PHE A 326 12.63 13.18 20.65
CA PHE A 326 11.89 13.35 19.39
C PHE A 326 12.05 14.75 18.84
N HIS A 327 12.02 14.88 17.51
CA HIS A 327 12.10 16.12 16.77
C HIS A 327 11.04 16.17 15.67
N VAL A 328 10.66 17.38 15.28
CA VAL A 328 9.78 17.59 14.12
C VAL A 328 10.44 17.04 12.86
N GLY A 329 9.71 16.21 12.12
CA GLY A 329 10.15 15.57 10.90
C GLY A 329 10.80 14.20 11.09
N ASP A 330 10.98 13.75 12.33
CA ASP A 330 11.41 12.39 12.62
C ASP A 330 10.41 11.38 12.06
N TYR A 331 10.94 10.28 11.53
CA TYR A 331 10.17 9.07 11.30
C TYR A 331 10.21 8.22 12.57
N VAL A 332 9.04 7.72 12.97
CA VAL A 332 8.84 7.02 14.23
C VAL A 332 7.96 5.81 14.01
N LEU A 333 8.24 4.73 14.73
CA LEU A 333 7.39 3.54 14.77
C LEU A 333 6.33 3.72 15.85
N LEU A 334 5.07 3.66 15.46
CA LEU A 334 3.93 3.51 16.36
C LEU A 334 3.54 2.04 16.37
N ASP A 335 3.72 1.36 17.51
CA ASP A 335 3.44 -0.07 17.63
C ASP A 335 2.82 -0.43 18.99
N GLU A 336 2.30 -1.65 19.09
CA GLU A 336 1.61 -2.15 20.27
C GLU A 336 1.95 -3.63 20.51
N THR A 337 2.14 -4.02 21.78
CA THR A 337 2.25 -5.44 22.16
C THR A 337 0.97 -6.20 21.83
N SER A 338 1.10 -7.45 21.37
CA SER A 338 -0.05 -8.26 20.97
C SER A 338 -1.12 -8.38 22.06
N GLY A 339 -0.69 -8.45 23.33
CA GLY A 339 -1.57 -8.80 24.45
C GLY A 339 -2.10 -10.24 24.33
N ALA A 340 -1.39 -11.09 23.57
CA ALA A 340 -1.81 -12.44 23.29
C ALA A 340 -1.73 -13.33 24.54
N SER A 341 -2.70 -14.22 24.65
CA SER A 341 -2.79 -15.26 25.67
C SER A 341 -3.49 -16.48 25.06
N TRP A 342 -3.63 -17.57 25.80
CA TRP A 342 -4.38 -18.73 25.32
C TRP A 342 -5.86 -18.39 25.18
N GLN A 343 -6.33 -18.35 23.92
CA GLN A 343 -7.72 -18.14 23.56
C GLN A 343 -8.30 -19.43 22.95
N PRO A 344 -9.62 -19.64 22.98
CA PRO A 344 -10.25 -20.75 22.27
C PRO A 344 -9.86 -20.78 20.79
N ASP A 345 -9.54 -21.93 20.24
CA ASP A 345 -9.35 -22.02 18.79
C ASP A 345 -10.71 -21.90 18.07
N LEU A 346 -10.87 -20.81 17.33
CA LEU A 346 -12.09 -20.51 16.59
C LEU A 346 -12.28 -21.35 15.33
N SER A 347 -11.26 -22.10 14.91
CA SER A 347 -11.38 -23.06 13.82
C SER A 347 -12.24 -24.26 14.19
N GLY A 348 -12.54 -24.47 15.48
CA GLY A 348 -13.33 -25.60 15.94
C GLY A 348 -12.50 -26.85 16.24
N LEU A 349 -11.17 -26.74 16.13
CA LEU A 349 -10.25 -27.70 16.75
C LEU A 349 -10.44 -27.64 18.27
N ALA A 350 -10.46 -28.78 18.96
CA ALA A 350 -10.58 -28.85 20.42
C ALA A 350 -9.27 -28.42 21.13
N THR A 351 -8.68 -27.30 20.69
CA THR A 351 -7.40 -26.75 21.15
C THR A 351 -7.55 -25.26 21.52
N SER A 352 -6.48 -24.66 22.02
CA SER A 352 -6.36 -23.21 22.22
C SER A 352 -5.29 -22.64 21.30
N VAL A 353 -5.42 -21.37 20.91
CA VAL A 353 -4.46 -20.64 20.09
C VAL A 353 -3.93 -19.41 20.83
N LEU A 354 -2.67 -19.06 20.60
CA LEU A 354 -2.07 -17.85 21.14
C LEU A 354 -2.57 -16.63 20.34
N ALA A 355 -3.53 -15.91 20.91
CA ALA A 355 -4.16 -14.75 20.28
C ALA A 355 -4.51 -13.67 21.30
N SER A 356 -4.65 -12.43 20.85
CA SER A 356 -5.27 -11.38 21.65
C SER A 356 -6.74 -11.72 21.93
N PRO A 357 -7.35 -11.28 23.05
CA PRO A 357 -8.75 -11.59 23.37
C PRO A 357 -9.76 -11.14 22.30
N ASP A 358 -9.40 -10.14 21.51
CA ASP A 358 -10.18 -9.63 20.37
C ASP A 358 -9.79 -10.27 19.02
N TYR A 359 -8.80 -11.15 18.99
CA TYR A 359 -8.20 -11.80 17.82
C TYR A 359 -7.63 -10.85 16.75
N ARG A 360 -7.35 -9.59 17.13
CA ARG A 360 -6.60 -8.67 16.26
C ARG A 360 -5.23 -9.25 15.89
N VAL A 361 -4.62 -9.97 16.83
CA VAL A 361 -3.35 -10.66 16.65
C VAL A 361 -3.55 -12.12 16.99
N ALA A 362 -3.21 -13.02 16.07
CA ALA A 362 -3.18 -14.45 16.27
C ALA A 362 -1.85 -14.98 15.71
N TRP A 363 -1.04 -15.61 16.56
CA TRP A 363 0.32 -16.07 16.23
C TRP A 363 0.37 -17.48 15.63
N GLN A 364 -0.79 -18.14 15.48
CA GLN A 364 -0.91 -19.55 15.06
C GLN A 364 -0.13 -20.58 15.88
N VAL A 365 0.20 -20.23 17.11
CA VAL A 365 0.74 -21.15 18.09
C VAL A 365 -0.42 -21.85 18.80
N HIS A 366 -0.45 -23.18 18.82
CA HIS A 366 -1.55 -23.97 19.39
C HIS A 366 -1.14 -24.66 20.70
N ASN A 367 -2.10 -24.86 21.61
CA ASN A 367 -1.90 -25.59 22.86
C ASN A 367 -3.06 -26.59 23.11
N PRO A 368 -2.78 -27.90 23.14
CA PRO A 368 -1.46 -28.51 22.89
C PRO A 368 -1.00 -28.26 21.44
N ALA A 369 0.33 -28.27 21.23
CA ALA A 369 0.92 -28.06 19.89
C ALA A 369 0.33 -29.05 18.88
N TYR A 370 -0.02 -28.55 17.70
CA TYR A 370 -0.70 -29.33 16.68
C TYR A 370 0.27 -29.62 15.52
N GLN A 371 0.81 -30.83 15.50
CA GLN A 371 1.91 -31.29 14.63
C GLN A 371 1.66 -31.20 13.11
N TYR A 372 0.44 -30.88 12.68
CA TYR A 372 0.06 -30.75 11.28
C TYR A 372 -0.09 -29.30 10.85
N LEU A 373 0.30 -28.36 11.69
CA LEU A 373 0.28 -26.93 11.42
C LEU A 373 1.66 -26.36 11.55
N ASP A 374 1.93 -25.32 10.77
CA ASP A 374 3.10 -24.48 10.92
C ASP A 374 2.94 -23.68 12.22
N ASP A 375 3.20 -24.36 13.34
CA ASP A 375 3.37 -23.74 14.64
C ASP A 375 4.82 -23.23 14.69
N PRO A 376 5.06 -21.91 14.59
CA PRO A 376 6.39 -21.36 14.39
C PRO A 376 7.33 -21.52 15.60
N VAL A 377 6.86 -22.15 16.69
CA VAL A 377 7.64 -22.39 17.90
C VAL A 377 8.06 -23.86 17.96
N ALA A 378 9.34 -24.12 17.74
CA ALA A 378 9.91 -25.46 17.88
C ALA A 378 9.71 -26.02 19.31
N TYR A 379 8.87 -27.05 19.43
CA TYR A 379 8.84 -27.98 20.57
C TYR A 379 10.22 -28.69 20.66
N PRO A 380 10.83 -28.95 21.84
CA PRO A 380 10.17 -29.25 23.11
C PRO A 380 10.78 -28.53 24.35
N THR A 381 9.97 -27.89 25.18
CA THR A 381 10.12 -27.97 26.66
C THR A 381 8.88 -27.36 27.33
N ALA A 382 8.50 -27.95 28.47
CA ALA A 382 7.37 -27.50 29.26
C ALA A 382 7.51 -26.02 29.65
N PRO A 383 6.43 -25.23 29.59
CA PRO A 383 6.45 -23.80 29.84
C PRO A 383 6.83 -23.49 31.29
N THR A 384 7.77 -22.58 31.50
CA THR A 384 7.97 -21.89 32.78
C THR A 384 7.71 -20.41 32.58
N ALA A 385 7.30 -19.69 33.62
CA ALA A 385 6.97 -18.25 33.57
C ALA A 385 8.13 -17.33 33.14
N ALA A 386 9.33 -17.87 32.91
CA ALA A 386 10.50 -17.18 32.39
C ALA A 386 10.70 -17.35 30.86
N ASN A 387 9.96 -18.27 30.22
CA ASN A 387 9.96 -18.52 28.78
C ASN A 387 8.58 -18.21 28.21
N ASN A 388 8.26 -16.92 28.08
CA ASN A 388 7.16 -16.53 27.20
C ASN A 388 7.46 -17.07 25.80
N TYR A 389 6.43 -17.42 25.03
CA TYR A 389 6.53 -17.91 23.65
C TYR A 389 7.24 -16.90 22.69
N ALA A 390 7.52 -15.71 23.20
CA ALA A 390 8.61 -14.82 22.80
C ALA A 390 9.89 -15.22 23.56
N GLY A 391 10.76 -15.99 22.93
CA GLY A 391 12.08 -16.35 23.42
C GLY A 391 12.96 -15.14 23.73
N THR A 392 14.24 -15.40 23.97
CA THR A 392 15.22 -14.39 24.44
C THR A 392 15.58 -13.30 23.42
N GLY A 393 14.76 -13.08 22.38
CA GLY A 393 14.99 -12.08 21.34
C GLY A 393 16.18 -12.41 20.43
N ASN A 394 16.49 -13.71 20.24
CA ASN A 394 17.59 -14.17 19.40
C ASN A 394 17.19 -14.42 17.93
N GLY A 395 15.97 -14.09 17.52
CA GLY A 395 15.47 -14.28 16.15
C GLY A 395 15.01 -15.70 15.81
N SER A 396 14.86 -16.59 16.81
CA SER A 396 14.39 -17.98 16.60
C SER A 396 12.90 -18.21 16.88
N ASP A 397 12.07 -17.15 16.91
CA ASP A 397 10.61 -17.27 17.04
C ASP A 397 9.87 -16.34 16.06
N ALA A 398 8.67 -16.74 15.60
CA ALA A 398 7.85 -15.88 14.73
C ALA A 398 7.44 -14.56 15.40
N ALA A 399 7.45 -14.50 16.74
CA ALA A 399 7.11 -13.30 17.49
C ALA A 399 8.11 -12.13 17.31
N SER A 400 9.28 -12.39 16.72
CA SER A 400 10.31 -11.40 16.41
C SER A 400 10.60 -11.23 14.92
N TRP A 401 10.00 -12.05 14.06
CA TRP A 401 10.21 -11.96 12.63
C TRP A 401 9.48 -10.75 12.05
N PHE A 402 10.24 -9.86 11.39
CA PHE A 402 9.72 -8.66 10.71
C PHE A 402 8.99 -7.65 11.60
N THR A 403 9.15 -7.75 12.92
CA THR A 403 8.55 -6.84 13.91
C THR A 403 9.48 -6.69 15.12
N ARG A 404 9.26 -5.69 15.98
CA ARG A 404 9.75 -5.76 17.36
C ARG A 404 9.09 -6.96 18.05
N GLN A 405 9.83 -7.61 18.95
CA GLN A 405 9.36 -8.77 19.70
C GLN A 405 7.96 -8.52 20.27
N ASP A 406 7.00 -9.37 19.88
CA ASP A 406 5.60 -9.34 20.32
C ASP A 406 4.81 -8.07 19.94
N ARG A 407 5.27 -7.28 18.96
CA ARG A 407 4.64 -5.99 18.60
C ARG A 407 4.21 -5.88 17.13
N PRO A 408 3.45 -6.86 16.61
CA PRO A 408 3.22 -7.02 15.17
C PRO A 408 2.27 -5.98 14.59
N THR A 409 1.43 -5.36 15.42
CA THR A 409 0.64 -4.21 15.00
C THR A 409 1.52 -2.98 15.05
N ALA A 410 2.00 -2.54 13.88
CA ALA A 410 2.92 -1.43 13.78
C ALA A 410 2.72 -0.61 12.50
N GLU A 411 2.97 0.69 12.58
CA GLU A 411 3.04 1.57 11.42
C GLU A 411 4.06 2.69 11.62
N ILE A 412 4.81 3.01 10.57
CA ILE A 412 5.70 4.17 10.57
C ILE A 412 4.89 5.45 10.36
N LYS A 413 5.22 6.51 11.12
CA LYS A 413 4.67 7.85 10.99
C LYS A 413 5.77 8.89 10.92
N GLN A 414 5.47 10.05 10.36
CA GLN A 414 6.34 11.23 10.40
C GLN A 414 5.75 12.27 11.36
N ILE A 415 6.58 12.81 12.26
CA ILE A 415 6.19 13.87 13.18
C ILE A 415 6.01 15.19 12.42
N ALA A 416 4.78 15.70 12.36
CA ALA A 416 4.47 17.01 11.78
C ALA A 416 4.70 18.16 12.76
N SER A 417 4.36 17.96 14.04
CA SER A 417 4.55 18.95 15.10
C SER A 417 4.45 18.33 16.49
N CYS A 418 5.07 18.95 17.48
CA CYS A 418 5.08 18.45 18.86
C CYS A 418 5.39 19.59 19.85
N GLY A 419 4.58 20.65 19.79
CA GLY A 419 4.87 21.94 20.46
C GLY A 419 5.82 22.83 19.66
N ALA A 420 6.75 22.22 18.93
CA ALA A 420 7.50 22.84 17.83
C ALA A 420 6.87 22.53 16.46
N THR A 421 7.19 23.36 15.45
CA THR A 421 6.71 23.19 14.05
C THR A 421 7.83 23.31 13.00
N THR A 422 9.05 23.63 13.42
CA THR A 422 10.21 23.77 12.53
C THR A 422 10.91 22.42 12.39
N GLN A 423 11.21 21.99 11.15
CA GLN A 423 11.96 20.76 10.87
C GLN A 423 13.23 20.66 11.74
N GLY A 424 13.43 19.50 12.37
CA GLY A 424 14.58 19.22 13.24
C GLY A 424 14.50 19.85 14.64
N ALA A 425 13.48 20.65 14.95
CA ALA A 425 13.32 21.21 16.28
C ALA A 425 12.87 20.13 17.27
N ALA A 426 13.49 20.12 18.46
CA ALA A 426 13.16 19.19 19.53
C ALA A 426 11.70 19.38 20.01
N CYS A 427 11.06 18.27 20.34
CA CYS A 427 9.69 18.26 20.82
C CYS A 427 9.58 18.80 22.25
N THR A 428 8.69 19.78 22.43
CA THR A 428 8.43 20.44 23.73
C THR A 428 7.05 20.12 24.29
N SER A 429 6.26 19.32 23.58
CA SER A 429 4.94 18.85 23.97
C SER A 429 4.90 17.33 23.96
N THR A 430 4.26 16.74 24.96
CA THR A 430 3.95 15.30 25.01
C THR A 430 2.83 14.89 24.05
N THR A 431 2.11 15.84 23.45
CA THR A 431 1.22 15.56 22.32
C THR A 431 2.01 15.68 21.02
N ILE A 432 2.24 14.54 20.38
CA ILE A 432 2.88 14.40 19.07
C ILE A 432 1.80 14.41 17.99
N THR A 433 1.98 15.20 16.94
CA THR A 433 1.09 15.27 15.77
C THR A 433 1.81 14.67 14.56
N PHE A 434 1.14 13.78 13.84
CA PHE A 434 1.65 13.13 12.63
C PHE A 434 1.21 13.86 11.35
N THR A 435 1.91 13.61 10.24
CA THR A 435 1.53 14.11 8.91
C THR A 435 0.31 13.37 8.34
N LEU A 436 0.22 12.07 8.58
CA LEU A 436 -0.90 11.19 8.24
C LEU A 436 -1.49 10.54 9.49
N PRO A 437 -2.80 10.24 9.51
CA PRO A 437 -3.44 9.72 10.71
C PRO A 437 -3.06 8.26 10.96
N ALA A 438 -3.24 7.82 12.20
CA ALA A 438 -3.13 6.41 12.56
C ALA A 438 -4.14 5.57 11.77
N ARG A 439 -3.68 4.47 11.16
CA ARG A 439 -4.53 3.65 10.26
C ARG A 439 -5.41 2.68 11.01
N ILE A 440 -5.06 2.43 12.26
CA ILE A 440 -5.78 1.60 13.20
C ILE A 440 -5.59 2.17 14.61
N SER A 441 -6.40 1.73 15.57
CA SER A 441 -6.25 2.18 16.95
C SER A 441 -5.04 1.54 17.64
N TYR A 442 -4.41 2.26 18.56
CA TYR A 442 -3.35 1.77 19.46
C TYR A 442 -3.76 2.03 20.90
N ARG A 443 -3.73 0.99 21.75
CA ARG A 443 -4.23 1.05 23.12
C ARG A 443 -3.09 1.32 24.09
N ALA A 444 -3.29 2.31 24.95
CA ALA A 444 -2.43 2.55 26.10
C ALA A 444 -2.85 1.64 27.27
N GLY A 445 -1.95 1.43 28.24
CA GLY A 445 -2.26 0.72 29.49
C GLY A 445 -1.32 -0.44 29.79
N THR A 446 -1.82 -1.42 30.54
CA THR A 446 -1.03 -2.51 31.15
C THR A 446 -1.17 -3.87 30.47
N THR A 447 -2.11 -4.00 29.52
CA THR A 447 -2.34 -5.25 28.77
C THR A 447 -1.89 -5.11 27.32
N HIS A 448 -2.08 -3.91 26.75
CA HIS A 448 -1.54 -3.51 25.47
C HIS A 448 -0.65 -2.29 25.71
N TYR A 449 0.65 -2.44 25.50
CA TYR A 449 1.64 -1.41 25.73
C TYR A 449 1.93 -0.70 24.41
N ALA A 450 1.06 0.20 23.95
CA ALA A 450 1.39 1.01 22.79
C ALA A 450 2.53 2.00 23.09
N GLU A 451 3.44 2.15 22.13
CA GLU A 451 4.60 3.04 22.25
C GLU A 451 4.82 3.84 20.98
N LEU A 452 5.49 4.98 21.16
CA LEU A 452 6.14 5.70 20.07
C LEU A 452 7.65 5.51 20.18
N THR A 453 8.27 5.08 19.09
CA THR A 453 9.69 4.73 19.07
C THR A 453 10.41 5.48 17.96
N SER A 454 11.49 6.17 18.29
CA SER A 454 12.38 6.78 17.30
C SER A 454 13.27 5.74 16.65
N PHE A 455 13.66 5.96 15.40
CA PHE A 455 14.73 5.19 14.78
C PHE A 455 16.08 5.84 15.09
N GLY A 456 17.06 5.05 15.48
CA GLY A 456 18.42 5.48 15.82
C GLY A 456 19.27 5.83 14.59
N SER A 457 18.71 5.79 13.39
CA SER A 457 19.39 6.21 12.17
C SER A 457 18.49 6.99 11.23
N PRO A 458 19.09 7.90 10.45
CA PRO A 458 18.33 8.77 9.57
C PRO A 458 17.76 7.96 8.40
N PHE A 459 16.57 8.34 7.99
CA PHE A 459 15.97 7.81 6.78
C PHE A 459 16.65 8.42 5.55
N VAL A 460 16.79 7.62 4.51
CA VAL A 460 16.98 8.16 3.15
C VAL A 460 15.66 8.77 2.71
N VAL A 461 15.69 9.98 2.16
CA VAL A 461 14.48 10.68 1.72
C VAL A 461 14.59 11.13 0.28
N HIS A 462 13.51 10.99 -0.48
CA HIS A 462 13.48 11.32 -1.91
C HIS A 462 14.62 10.66 -2.69
N ALA A 463 14.71 9.33 -2.66
CA ALA A 463 15.63 8.59 -3.50
C ALA A 463 14.85 7.83 -4.59
N GLY A 464 15.43 7.68 -5.77
CA GLY A 464 14.76 7.06 -6.90
C GLY A 464 15.63 6.12 -7.72
N VAL A 465 15.00 5.08 -8.27
CA VAL A 465 15.56 4.24 -9.33
C VAL A 465 14.61 4.25 -10.51
N GLU A 466 15.13 4.54 -11.70
CA GLU A 466 14.28 4.75 -12.87
C GLU A 466 14.85 4.14 -14.15
N SER A 467 13.97 3.60 -15.00
CA SER A 467 14.27 3.31 -16.41
C SER A 467 15.50 2.43 -16.64
N LEU A 468 15.62 1.33 -15.89
CA LEU A 468 16.72 0.37 -16.03
C LEU A 468 16.27 -1.06 -15.71
N THR A 469 17.05 -2.04 -16.13
CA THR A 469 16.88 -3.45 -15.77
C THR A 469 17.85 -3.84 -14.66
N VAL A 470 17.39 -4.64 -13.70
CA VAL A 470 18.20 -5.30 -12.66
C VAL A 470 18.10 -6.80 -12.86
N THR A 471 19.24 -7.52 -12.87
CA THR A 471 19.23 -8.96 -13.14
C THR A 471 20.32 -9.74 -12.41
N GLY A 472 19.99 -10.98 -12.03
CA GLY A 472 20.93 -11.97 -11.52
C GLY A 472 21.22 -11.87 -10.01
N THR A 473 20.34 -11.27 -9.22
CA THR A 473 20.58 -11.04 -7.78
C THR A 473 20.31 -12.29 -6.96
N ASP A 474 21.10 -12.54 -5.92
CA ASP A 474 21.05 -13.74 -5.06
C ASP A 474 20.50 -13.49 -3.65
N ASP A 475 20.04 -12.27 -3.40
CA ASP A 475 19.22 -11.86 -2.27
C ASP A 475 17.97 -11.17 -2.86
N ASP A 476 17.49 -10.08 -2.26
CA ASP A 476 16.53 -9.16 -2.88
C ASP A 476 17.14 -8.49 -4.15
N ALA A 477 16.34 -7.84 -5.02
CA ALA A 477 16.90 -7.10 -6.17
C ALA A 477 17.01 -5.59 -5.90
N ILE A 478 15.91 -4.97 -5.45
CA ILE A 478 15.84 -3.55 -5.08
C ILE A 478 15.22 -3.40 -3.70
N ASP A 479 16.00 -2.91 -2.74
CA ASP A 479 15.51 -2.66 -1.39
C ASP A 479 15.24 -1.18 -1.15
N PHE A 480 14.07 -0.91 -0.61
CA PHE A 480 13.70 0.34 0.02
C PHE A 480 13.87 0.16 1.51
N GLN A 481 15.02 0.55 2.06
CA GLN A 481 15.40 0.25 3.44
C GLN A 481 15.59 1.53 4.25
N PHE A 482 14.76 1.76 5.28
CA PHE A 482 14.75 3.04 6.04
C PHE A 482 14.63 4.23 5.11
N CYS A 483 13.68 4.16 4.19
CA CYS A 483 13.50 5.19 3.19
C CYS A 483 12.11 5.79 3.29
N ALA A 484 12.01 7.07 2.98
CA ALA A 484 10.75 7.78 2.93
C ALA A 484 10.61 8.59 1.65
N PHE A 485 9.41 8.61 1.07
CA PHE A 485 9.15 9.32 -0.19
C PHE A 485 10.09 8.88 -1.31
N CYS A 486 10.48 7.60 -1.33
CA CYS A 486 11.36 7.03 -2.32
C CYS A 486 10.55 6.31 -3.39
N TRP A 487 11.16 6.07 -4.56
CA TRP A 487 10.45 5.43 -5.67
C TRP A 487 11.27 4.52 -6.56
N ALA A 488 10.56 3.59 -7.21
CA ALA A 488 11.01 2.88 -8.40
C ALA A 488 10.02 3.13 -9.55
N LYS A 489 10.52 3.49 -10.73
CA LYS A 489 9.68 3.72 -11.91
C LYS A 489 10.25 3.15 -13.18
N ASN A 490 9.40 2.46 -13.94
CA ASN A 490 9.80 1.90 -15.22
C ASN A 490 11.06 1.04 -15.07
N VAL A 491 11.13 0.25 -13.99
CA VAL A 491 12.22 -0.69 -13.78
C VAL A 491 11.80 -2.09 -14.22
N GLU A 492 12.75 -2.83 -14.77
CA GLU A 492 12.59 -4.26 -15.01
C GLU A 492 13.44 -5.01 -14.00
N VAL A 493 12.86 -5.97 -13.30
CA VAL A 493 13.58 -6.84 -12.36
C VAL A 493 13.35 -8.27 -12.80
N ARG A 494 14.44 -9.00 -13.02
CA ARG A 494 14.38 -10.43 -13.37
C ARG A 494 15.51 -11.23 -12.75
N GLN A 495 15.31 -12.53 -12.57
CA GLN A 495 16.33 -13.43 -12.03
C GLN A 495 16.83 -13.00 -10.64
N TRP A 496 15.99 -13.20 -9.61
CA TRP A 496 16.32 -12.96 -8.20
C TRP A 496 16.05 -14.21 -7.33
N LEU A 497 16.57 -14.25 -6.10
CA LEU A 497 16.27 -15.30 -5.11
C LEU A 497 15.38 -14.85 -3.95
N GLY A 498 15.59 -13.65 -3.40
CA GLY A 498 14.78 -13.13 -2.29
C GLY A 498 13.48 -12.50 -2.79
N VAL A 499 13.35 -11.20 -2.60
CA VAL A 499 12.25 -10.36 -3.08
C VAL A 499 12.72 -9.50 -4.26
N GLY A 500 11.94 -9.43 -5.35
CA GLY A 500 12.27 -8.59 -6.51
C GLY A 500 12.38 -7.12 -6.11
N VAL A 501 11.33 -6.57 -5.48
CA VAL A 501 11.36 -5.23 -4.89
C VAL A 501 10.74 -5.24 -3.49
N ASN A 502 11.50 -4.80 -2.47
CA ASN A 502 11.10 -4.92 -1.07
C ASN A 502 11.08 -3.57 -0.33
N PHE A 503 10.03 -3.32 0.45
CA PHE A 503 9.93 -2.17 1.35
C PHE A 503 10.16 -2.56 2.81
N ILE A 504 11.33 -2.22 3.33
CA ILE A 504 11.83 -2.60 4.66
C ILE A 504 11.91 -1.36 5.56
N SER A 505 11.05 -1.27 6.57
CA SER A 505 11.00 -0.09 7.47
C SER A 505 10.87 1.24 6.71
N SER A 506 9.98 1.28 5.72
CA SER A 506 9.85 2.38 4.76
C SER A 506 8.50 3.08 4.86
N TYR A 507 8.47 4.36 4.52
CA TYR A 507 7.31 5.24 4.68
C TYR A 507 6.95 5.95 3.38
N ALA A 508 5.68 6.01 3.02
CA ALA A 508 5.18 6.84 1.92
C ALA A 508 6.01 6.68 0.62
N SER A 509 6.35 5.45 0.23
CA SER A 509 7.22 5.16 -0.91
C SER A 509 6.47 4.36 -1.97
N GLU A 510 6.94 4.37 -3.22
CA GLU A 510 6.17 3.79 -4.32
C GLU A 510 6.98 3.02 -5.37
N ILE A 511 6.37 1.97 -5.91
CA ILE A 511 6.81 1.34 -7.16
C ILE A 511 5.70 1.46 -8.20
N ARG A 512 6.07 1.95 -9.37
CA ARG A 512 5.11 2.14 -10.45
C ARG A 512 5.64 1.78 -11.83
N ASP A 513 4.71 1.45 -12.70
CA ASP A 513 4.98 1.27 -14.14
C ASP A 513 6.09 0.25 -14.44
N SER A 514 6.31 -0.72 -13.55
CA SER A 514 7.49 -1.60 -13.56
C SER A 514 7.13 -3.05 -13.92
N TYR A 515 8.14 -3.83 -14.31
CA TYR A 515 8.01 -5.23 -14.73
C TYR A 515 8.90 -6.15 -13.90
N ILE A 516 8.31 -6.97 -13.05
CA ILE A 516 9.00 -7.86 -12.12
C ILE A 516 8.66 -9.29 -12.51
N HIS A 517 9.65 -10.07 -12.96
CA HIS A 517 9.37 -11.37 -13.54
C HIS A 517 10.54 -12.36 -13.53
N ASP A 518 10.22 -13.65 -13.59
CA ASP A 518 11.20 -14.73 -13.71
C ASP A 518 12.11 -14.81 -12.47
N ALA A 519 11.49 -15.10 -11.32
CA ALA A 519 12.25 -15.48 -10.12
C ALA A 519 13.08 -16.74 -10.42
N ASN A 520 14.31 -16.82 -9.91
CA ASN A 520 15.16 -17.99 -10.16
C ASN A 520 14.78 -19.20 -9.30
N TRP A 521 14.02 -18.97 -8.22
CA TRP A 521 13.68 -19.99 -7.23
C TRP A 521 12.31 -19.79 -6.54
N PRO A 522 11.18 -20.01 -7.26
CA PRO A 522 9.84 -19.85 -6.72
C PRO A 522 9.37 -21.12 -6.01
N VAL A 523 9.81 -21.35 -4.77
CA VAL A 523 9.43 -22.50 -3.93
C VAL A 523 8.89 -22.04 -2.57
N PRO A 524 8.19 -22.89 -1.81
CA PRO A 524 7.57 -22.49 -0.54
C PRO A 524 8.62 -22.06 0.49
N GLY A 525 8.24 -21.11 1.35
CA GLY A 525 8.91 -20.91 2.64
C GLY A 525 10.24 -20.15 2.63
N GLY A 526 10.64 -19.44 1.56
CA GLY A 526 11.90 -18.69 1.66
C GLY A 526 12.38 -17.77 0.53
N GLY A 527 11.70 -17.68 -0.62
CA GLY A 527 12.22 -16.82 -1.69
C GLY A 527 11.41 -16.83 -2.99
N GLY A 528 11.85 -16.01 -3.94
CA GLY A 528 11.26 -15.85 -5.26
C GLY A 528 10.01 -14.96 -5.25
N TYR A 529 9.87 -14.11 -4.25
CA TYR A 529 8.75 -13.18 -4.12
C TYR A 529 8.93 -11.98 -5.05
N ALA A 530 7.88 -11.50 -5.71
CA ALA A 530 8.06 -10.37 -6.63
C ALA A 530 8.04 -8.99 -5.94
N LEU A 531 7.05 -8.75 -5.07
CA LEU A 531 6.86 -7.46 -4.39
C LEU A 531 6.62 -7.69 -2.89
N GLY A 532 7.41 -7.05 -2.04
CA GLY A 532 7.31 -7.25 -0.59
C GLY A 532 7.22 -5.95 0.21
N SER A 533 6.57 -6.02 1.38
CA SER A 533 6.77 -5.05 2.46
C SER A 533 6.93 -5.71 3.82
N GLN A 534 7.72 -5.09 4.69
CA GLN A 534 7.99 -5.61 6.02
C GLN A 534 8.39 -4.55 7.06
N ASN A 535 8.41 -4.92 8.34
CA ASN A 535 8.92 -4.11 9.46
C ASN A 535 8.16 -2.79 9.67
N GLY A 536 6.83 -2.87 9.73
CA GLY A 536 5.97 -1.70 9.99
C GLY A 536 5.92 -0.68 8.85
N SER A 537 6.49 -1.01 7.68
CA SER A 537 6.41 -0.16 6.48
C SER A 537 4.96 0.24 6.22
N SER A 538 4.73 1.51 5.89
CA SER A 538 3.40 2.10 5.84
C SER A 538 3.27 3.14 4.71
N GLU A 539 2.03 3.39 4.30
CA GLU A 539 1.67 4.38 3.28
C GLU A 539 2.29 4.09 1.89
N LEU A 540 2.53 2.81 1.56
CA LEU A 540 3.19 2.40 0.32
C LEU A 540 2.24 2.40 -0.87
N LEU A 541 2.75 2.61 -2.09
CA LEU A 541 1.99 2.46 -3.33
C LEU A 541 2.65 1.48 -4.30
N TYR A 542 1.87 0.51 -4.78
CA TYR A 542 2.22 -0.39 -5.87
C TYR A 542 1.24 -0.13 -7.02
N GLU A 543 1.64 0.63 -8.04
CA GLU A 543 0.70 1.11 -9.07
C GLU A 543 1.12 0.76 -10.51
N ASN A 544 0.19 0.20 -11.29
CA ASN A 544 0.39 -0.04 -12.73
C ASN A 544 1.62 -0.92 -13.04
N ASN A 545 1.98 -1.85 -12.16
CA ASN A 545 3.08 -2.79 -12.36
C ASN A 545 2.60 -4.10 -13.00
N ILE A 546 3.57 -4.88 -13.50
CA ILE A 546 3.41 -6.25 -13.96
C ILE A 546 4.28 -7.15 -13.06
N SER A 547 3.67 -8.15 -12.41
CA SER A 547 4.34 -9.10 -11.51
C SER A 547 3.95 -10.52 -11.88
N VAL A 548 4.89 -11.33 -12.37
CA VAL A 548 4.59 -12.66 -12.95
C VAL A 548 5.72 -13.66 -12.78
N ARG A 549 5.42 -14.96 -12.82
CA ARG A 549 6.40 -16.06 -12.83
C ARG A 549 7.35 -15.99 -11.65
N SER A 550 6.74 -15.89 -10.47
CA SER A 550 7.36 -15.80 -9.17
C SER A 550 6.71 -16.80 -8.22
N ASN A 551 7.12 -16.85 -6.96
CA ASN A 551 6.39 -17.59 -5.93
C ASN A 551 5.08 -16.88 -5.61
N LYS A 552 5.06 -16.08 -4.55
CA LYS A 552 4.04 -15.03 -4.37
C LYS A 552 4.36 -13.87 -5.31
N VAL A 553 3.31 -13.35 -5.96
CA VAL A 553 3.42 -12.14 -6.81
C VAL A 553 3.45 -10.87 -5.97
N MET A 554 3.03 -10.96 -4.71
CA MET A 554 3.30 -10.00 -3.66
C MET A 554 3.04 -10.56 -2.26
N GLU A 555 3.60 -9.92 -1.24
CA GLU A 555 3.30 -10.20 0.16
C GLU A 555 3.55 -9.02 1.10
N ALA A 556 2.96 -9.07 2.30
CA ALA A 556 3.24 -8.12 3.37
C ALA A 556 3.45 -8.84 4.71
N ARG A 557 4.55 -8.51 5.39
CA ARG A 557 4.99 -9.12 6.65
C ARG A 557 4.96 -8.07 7.77
N SER A 558 3.98 -8.11 8.68
CA SER A 558 3.84 -7.13 9.77
C SER A 558 3.93 -5.66 9.27
N SER A 559 3.23 -5.35 8.18
CA SER A 559 3.34 -4.04 7.51
C SER A 559 2.09 -3.69 6.69
N GLY A 560 2.13 -2.61 5.91
CA GLY A 560 1.11 -2.29 4.93
C GLY A 560 0.07 -1.27 5.39
N ALA A 561 0.15 -0.75 6.61
CA ALA A 561 -0.79 0.25 7.13
C ALA A 561 -0.97 1.43 6.14
N GLY A 562 -2.20 1.64 5.66
CA GLY A 562 -2.54 2.73 4.73
C GLY A 562 -1.99 2.58 3.31
N SER A 563 -1.41 1.42 2.98
CA SER A 563 -0.80 1.15 1.68
C SER A 563 -1.84 0.74 0.64
N VAL A 564 -1.52 0.97 -0.64
CA VAL A 564 -2.40 0.70 -1.78
C VAL A 564 -1.67 -0.12 -2.83
N VAL A 565 -2.33 -1.17 -3.31
CA VAL A 565 -1.92 -2.00 -4.44
C VAL A 565 -2.98 -1.81 -5.51
N ALA A 566 -2.67 -1.06 -6.57
CA ALA A 566 -3.67 -0.68 -7.54
C ALA A 566 -3.27 -0.81 -9.00
N TYR A 567 -4.21 -1.27 -9.81
CA TYR A 567 -4.10 -1.31 -11.28
C TYR A 567 -2.91 -2.14 -11.79
N ASN A 568 -2.48 -3.15 -11.04
CA ASN A 568 -1.40 -4.05 -11.42
C ASN A 568 -1.93 -5.26 -12.19
N TYR A 569 -1.09 -5.84 -13.04
CA TYR A 569 -1.28 -7.19 -13.58
C TYR A 569 -0.40 -8.17 -12.79
N MET A 570 -1.03 -9.09 -12.05
CA MET A 570 -0.35 -10.01 -11.15
C MET A 570 -0.81 -11.46 -11.40
N ASP A 571 0.00 -12.28 -12.06
CA ASP A 571 -0.38 -13.62 -12.53
C ASP A 571 0.75 -14.63 -12.34
N ASP A 572 0.55 -15.87 -12.72
CA ASP A 572 1.61 -16.88 -12.85
C ASP A 572 2.41 -17.14 -11.54
N GLY A 573 1.79 -16.93 -10.37
CA GLY A 573 2.38 -17.25 -9.06
C GLY A 573 2.37 -18.76 -8.82
N MET A 574 3.51 -19.34 -8.43
CA MET A 574 3.64 -20.80 -8.34
C MET A 574 4.58 -21.30 -7.23
N ILE A 575 4.29 -22.50 -6.75
CA ILE A 575 5.21 -23.30 -5.95
C ILE A 575 5.78 -24.42 -6.82
N GLY A 576 7.12 -24.54 -6.79
CA GLY A 576 7.86 -25.69 -7.31
C GLY A 576 8.08 -25.66 -8.83
N SER A 577 9.31 -25.98 -9.25
CA SER A 577 9.65 -26.35 -10.64
C SER A 577 9.90 -27.86 -10.72
N SER A 578 9.84 -28.44 -11.92
CA SER A 578 9.61 -29.87 -12.16
C SER A 578 10.66 -30.87 -11.64
N SER A 579 11.71 -30.48 -10.90
CA SER A 579 12.87 -31.37 -10.72
C SER A 579 13.70 -31.34 -9.43
N VAL A 580 13.50 -30.45 -8.42
CA VAL A 580 14.57 -30.30 -7.40
C VAL A 580 14.20 -30.37 -5.91
N GLU A 581 13.03 -29.90 -5.43
CA GLU A 581 12.78 -29.90 -3.96
C GLU A 581 11.44 -30.45 -3.47
N GLU A 582 10.32 -30.30 -4.21
CA GLU A 582 9.00 -30.76 -3.73
C GLU A 582 8.32 -31.77 -4.69
N PRO A 583 8.76 -33.04 -4.77
CA PRO A 583 8.09 -34.07 -5.55
C PRO A 583 6.60 -34.20 -5.16
N GLY A 584 5.69 -33.87 -6.08
CA GLY A 584 4.24 -33.96 -5.87
C GLY A 584 3.49 -32.62 -5.85
N ASN A 585 4.18 -31.49 -5.66
CA ASN A 585 3.56 -30.15 -5.61
C ASN A 585 3.96 -29.25 -6.81
N GLN A 586 4.45 -29.83 -7.90
CA GLN A 586 4.89 -29.08 -9.09
C GLN A 586 3.76 -28.23 -9.67
N GLY A 587 3.97 -26.91 -9.73
CA GLY A 587 3.00 -25.99 -10.32
C GLY A 587 1.80 -25.70 -9.44
N TRP A 588 1.90 -25.88 -8.12
CA TRP A 588 0.88 -25.44 -7.18
C TRP A 588 0.55 -23.94 -7.37
N ILE A 589 -0.72 -23.58 -7.22
CA ILE A 589 -1.24 -22.21 -7.39
C ILE A 589 -1.07 -21.45 -6.09
N GLU A 590 -0.13 -20.52 -6.07
CA GLU A 590 0.25 -19.82 -4.86
C GLU A 590 -0.66 -18.62 -4.51
N ALA A 591 -0.37 -17.91 -3.43
CA ALA A 591 -1.05 -16.67 -3.11
C ALA A 591 -0.77 -15.58 -4.16
N GLY A 592 -1.84 -15.03 -4.73
CA GLY A 592 -1.84 -13.97 -5.72
C GLY A 592 -1.67 -12.59 -5.09
N ILE A 593 -2.61 -11.68 -5.36
CA ILE A 593 -2.61 -10.42 -4.59
C ILE A 593 -2.89 -10.75 -3.12
N ASN A 594 -1.98 -10.35 -2.24
CA ASN A 594 -1.96 -10.82 -0.87
C ASN A 594 -1.40 -9.73 0.06
N GLY A 595 -2.05 -9.55 1.21
CA GLY A 595 -1.62 -8.63 2.28
C GLY A 595 -0.99 -9.33 3.47
N SER A 596 -0.59 -10.59 3.36
CA SER A 596 -0.19 -11.40 4.50
C SER A 596 0.84 -12.47 4.19
N HIS A 597 1.59 -12.79 5.22
CA HIS A 597 2.61 -13.84 5.29
C HIS A 597 3.09 -13.98 6.74
N MET A 598 3.03 -12.87 7.49
CA MET A 598 3.29 -12.79 8.92
C MET A 598 2.18 -11.98 9.59
N VAL A 599 2.04 -12.15 10.90
CA VAL A 599 1.02 -11.44 11.67
C VAL A 599 1.16 -9.91 11.61
N GLY A 600 0.05 -9.20 11.70
CA GLY A 600 0.03 -7.77 11.94
C GLY A 600 0.00 -6.90 10.71
N SER A 601 0.01 -7.48 9.51
CA SER A 601 -0.31 -6.71 8.30
C SER A 601 -1.76 -6.25 8.32
N HIS A 602 -2.00 -4.97 8.01
CA HIS A 602 -3.34 -4.38 8.19
C HIS A 602 -3.66 -3.18 7.29
N ASN A 603 -4.96 -2.92 7.06
CA ASN A 603 -5.49 -1.72 6.41
C ASN A 603 -4.92 -1.40 5.00
N MET A 604 -4.46 -2.42 4.27
CA MET A 604 -4.11 -2.32 2.86
C MET A 604 -5.36 -2.29 1.96
N LEU A 605 -5.31 -1.49 0.90
CA LEU A 605 -6.31 -1.45 -0.17
C LEU A 605 -5.75 -2.10 -1.44
N PHE A 606 -6.45 -3.10 -1.95
CA PHE A 606 -6.21 -3.74 -3.24
C PHE A 606 -7.28 -3.27 -4.22
N GLU A 607 -6.93 -2.40 -5.16
CA GLU A 607 -7.90 -1.75 -6.03
C GLU A 607 -7.64 -1.98 -7.52
N GLY A 608 -8.62 -2.49 -8.27
CA GLY A 608 -8.52 -2.47 -9.73
C GLY A 608 -7.40 -3.34 -10.28
N ASN A 609 -6.93 -4.36 -9.56
CA ASN A 609 -5.89 -5.25 -10.06
C ASN A 609 -6.50 -6.37 -10.93
N TRP A 610 -5.73 -6.85 -11.90
CA TRP A 610 -5.95 -8.14 -12.52
C TRP A 610 -5.12 -9.18 -11.77
N ALA A 611 -5.74 -10.19 -11.19
CA ALA A 611 -5.01 -11.30 -10.61
C ALA A 611 -5.69 -12.66 -10.79
N PHE A 612 -4.92 -13.72 -10.58
CA PHE A 612 -5.43 -15.09 -10.60
C PHE A 612 -6.23 -15.42 -9.35
N ASN A 613 -5.86 -14.88 -8.19
CA ASN A 613 -6.67 -14.91 -6.97
C ASN A 613 -6.35 -13.67 -6.10
N PHE A 614 -7.21 -13.42 -5.11
CA PHE A 614 -6.76 -12.79 -3.87
C PHE A 614 -6.62 -13.87 -2.82
N GLU A 615 -5.56 -13.79 -2.02
CA GLU A 615 -5.36 -14.69 -0.92
C GLU A 615 -4.79 -13.99 0.31
N SER A 616 -5.06 -14.55 1.48
CA SER A 616 -4.20 -14.38 2.64
C SER A 616 -3.47 -15.69 2.94
N ASP A 617 -2.19 -15.60 3.23
CA ASP A 617 -1.40 -16.66 3.86
C ASP A 617 -1.34 -16.39 5.37
N CYS A 618 -1.46 -17.45 6.17
CA CYS A 618 -1.48 -17.38 7.61
C CYS A 618 -0.40 -18.23 8.29
N THR A 619 0.53 -18.78 7.51
CA THR A 619 1.64 -19.64 7.92
C THR A 619 2.38 -19.18 9.18
N HIS A 620 2.41 -17.87 9.47
CA HIS A 620 2.99 -17.33 10.72
C HIS A 620 2.12 -16.26 11.40
N GLY A 621 0.80 -16.42 11.31
CA GLY A 621 -0.18 -15.55 11.96
C GLY A 621 -1.07 -14.77 11.01
N ASN A 622 -1.91 -13.89 11.57
CA ASN A 622 -3.02 -13.31 10.82
C ASN A 622 -2.79 -11.88 10.29
N SER A 623 -3.54 -11.56 9.24
CA SER A 623 -3.72 -10.21 8.74
C SER A 623 -5.17 -9.76 8.90
N ILE A 624 -5.39 -8.44 8.91
CA ILE A 624 -6.68 -7.86 9.33
C ILE A 624 -7.06 -6.61 8.53
N TYR A 625 -8.35 -6.34 8.39
CA TYR A 625 -8.87 -5.08 7.83
C TYR A 625 -8.40 -4.76 6.39
N HIS A 626 -8.01 -5.75 5.60
CA HIS A 626 -7.72 -5.53 4.18
C HIS A 626 -8.99 -5.24 3.38
N THR A 627 -8.89 -4.33 2.42
CA THR A 627 -9.98 -3.98 1.50
C THR A 627 -9.63 -4.39 0.09
N VAL A 628 -10.42 -5.28 -0.51
CA VAL A 628 -10.28 -5.78 -1.88
C VAL A 628 -11.42 -5.20 -2.70
N PHE A 629 -11.11 -4.21 -3.53
CA PHE A 629 -12.08 -3.37 -4.22
C PHE A 629 -11.92 -3.37 -5.75
N ARG A 630 -13.00 -3.64 -6.49
CA ARG A 630 -12.99 -3.55 -7.97
C ARG A 630 -11.85 -4.29 -8.67
N ASN A 631 -11.39 -5.41 -8.13
CA ASN A 631 -10.40 -6.26 -8.79
C ASN A 631 -11.08 -7.22 -9.76
N TYR A 632 -10.33 -7.69 -10.76
CA TYR A 632 -10.69 -8.85 -11.56
C TYR A 632 -9.87 -10.04 -11.10
N LEU A 633 -10.53 -11.04 -10.52
CA LEU A 633 -9.89 -12.20 -9.88
C LEU A 633 -10.36 -13.47 -10.55
N ARG A 634 -9.51 -14.08 -11.36
CA ARG A 634 -9.90 -15.12 -12.34
C ARG A 634 -10.25 -16.48 -11.72
N GLY A 635 -9.67 -16.80 -10.56
CA GLY A 635 -9.78 -18.10 -9.92
C GLY A 635 -8.62 -19.06 -10.20
N TYR A 636 -7.89 -18.83 -11.29
CA TYR A 636 -6.78 -19.65 -11.79
C TYR A 636 -5.86 -18.81 -12.69
N ARG A 637 -4.65 -19.29 -12.96
CA ARG A 637 -3.61 -18.54 -13.68
C ARG A 637 -3.85 -18.53 -15.17
N THR A 638 -3.28 -17.56 -15.86
CA THR A 638 -3.20 -17.64 -17.33
C THR A 638 -2.20 -18.74 -17.69
N PRO A 639 -2.39 -19.54 -18.75
CA PRO A 639 -1.37 -20.50 -19.14
C PRO A 639 -0.03 -19.80 -19.38
N PHE A 640 1.03 -20.31 -18.78
CA PHE A 640 2.37 -19.71 -18.85
C PHE A 640 3.45 -20.78 -18.96
N THR A 641 4.56 -20.41 -19.58
CA THR A 641 5.76 -21.25 -19.62
C THR A 641 6.74 -20.75 -18.57
N SER A 642 7.10 -21.62 -17.65
CA SER A 642 8.11 -21.34 -16.64
C SER A 642 9.47 -21.12 -17.31
N PRO A 643 10.17 -20.01 -17.03
CA PRO A 643 11.48 -19.71 -17.61
C PRO A 643 12.59 -20.56 -16.98
N ILE A 644 12.25 -21.29 -15.91
CA ILE A 644 13.17 -22.04 -15.06
C ILE A 644 13.42 -23.44 -15.65
N ASP A 645 12.36 -24.12 -16.05
CA ASP A 645 12.38 -25.52 -16.54
C ASP A 645 11.75 -25.68 -17.94
N GLY A 646 11.18 -24.62 -18.52
CA GLY A 646 10.51 -24.66 -19.82
C GLY A 646 9.15 -25.38 -19.80
N VAL A 647 8.64 -25.75 -18.63
CA VAL A 647 7.34 -26.42 -18.50
C VAL A 647 6.22 -25.40 -18.68
N THR A 648 5.20 -25.78 -19.45
CA THR A 648 3.98 -24.98 -19.59
C THR A 648 2.95 -25.45 -18.59
N TYR A 649 2.54 -24.54 -17.71
CA TYR A 649 1.49 -24.76 -16.75
C TYR A 649 0.17 -24.26 -17.34
N ASP A 650 -0.80 -25.18 -17.42
CA ASP A 650 -2.17 -24.87 -17.84
C ASP A 650 -3.16 -25.46 -16.84
N ASP A 651 -3.54 -24.58 -15.91
CA ASP A 651 -4.56 -24.81 -14.89
C ASP A 651 -5.88 -25.34 -15.47
N THR A 652 -6.19 -25.07 -16.74
CA THR A 652 -7.44 -25.53 -17.36
C THR A 652 -7.48 -27.03 -17.65
N THR A 653 -6.31 -27.68 -17.64
CA THR A 653 -6.15 -29.11 -17.89
C THR A 653 -6.19 -29.95 -16.60
N GLY A 654 -6.37 -29.32 -15.44
CA GLY A 654 -6.55 -30.00 -14.14
C GLY A 654 -5.25 -30.47 -13.48
N GLN A 655 -4.10 -29.91 -13.87
CA GLN A 655 -2.78 -30.32 -13.37
C GLN A 655 -2.36 -29.61 -12.06
N SER A 656 -2.96 -28.46 -11.73
CA SER A 656 -2.53 -27.58 -10.64
C SER A 656 -3.68 -27.29 -9.66
N GLY A 657 -3.40 -26.69 -8.50
CA GLY A 657 -4.40 -26.30 -7.52
C GLY A 657 -3.75 -25.58 -6.33
N PRO A 658 -4.52 -24.95 -5.43
CA PRO A 658 -5.98 -24.89 -5.38
C PRO A 658 -6.60 -23.73 -6.19
N TYR A 659 -7.80 -23.96 -6.74
CA TYR A 659 -8.52 -22.99 -7.56
C TYR A 659 -9.49 -22.14 -6.74
N ARG A 660 -9.26 -20.83 -6.70
CA ARG A 660 -10.07 -19.89 -5.93
C ARG A 660 -9.97 -18.47 -6.43
N ALA A 661 -11.10 -17.75 -6.51
CA ALA A 661 -11.04 -16.32 -6.82
C ALA A 661 -10.66 -15.52 -5.56
N ILE A 662 -11.26 -15.86 -4.42
CA ILE A 662 -10.96 -15.33 -3.09
C ILE A 662 -10.62 -16.48 -2.15
N GLY A 663 -9.40 -16.50 -1.62
CA GLY A 663 -8.95 -17.42 -0.58
C GLY A 663 -8.54 -16.68 0.68
N ALA A 664 -9.45 -16.46 1.64
CA ALA A 664 -9.04 -15.96 2.94
C ALA A 664 -8.83 -17.16 3.87
N VAL A 665 -7.58 -17.52 4.15
CA VAL A 665 -7.29 -18.61 5.09
C VAL A 665 -7.76 -18.25 6.51
N ARG A 666 -7.78 -19.24 7.41
CA ARG A 666 -8.14 -19.06 8.82
C ARG A 666 -7.45 -17.85 9.49
N TYR A 667 -8.16 -17.26 10.46
CA TYR A 667 -7.76 -16.05 11.21
C TYR A 667 -7.68 -14.74 10.42
N SER A 668 -7.93 -14.76 9.10
CA SER A 668 -7.99 -13.57 8.25
C SER A 668 -9.33 -12.84 8.46
N PHE A 669 -9.38 -12.02 9.50
CA PHE A 669 -10.60 -11.40 9.99
C PHE A 669 -10.80 -9.98 9.47
N TRP A 670 -12.08 -9.58 9.42
CA TRP A 670 -12.50 -8.21 9.11
C TRP A 670 -12.10 -7.70 7.72
N PHE A 671 -11.97 -8.60 6.74
CA PHE A 671 -11.70 -8.20 5.36
C PHE A 671 -12.95 -7.61 4.70
N SER A 672 -12.73 -6.75 3.70
CA SER A 672 -13.82 -6.17 2.91
C SER A 672 -13.61 -6.48 1.43
N PHE A 673 -14.44 -7.36 0.87
CA PHE A 673 -14.48 -7.69 -0.55
C PHE A 673 -15.65 -6.96 -1.19
N VAL A 674 -15.36 -5.87 -1.90
CA VAL A 674 -16.41 -4.98 -2.41
C VAL A 674 -16.24 -4.75 -3.91
N GLY A 675 -17.30 -4.94 -4.70
CA GLY A 675 -17.29 -4.49 -6.09
C GLY A 675 -16.34 -5.22 -7.04
N ASN A 676 -15.86 -6.41 -6.70
CA ASN A 676 -14.95 -7.17 -7.55
C ASN A 676 -15.71 -7.93 -8.65
N VAL A 677 -15.00 -8.35 -9.70
CA VAL A 677 -15.48 -9.32 -10.68
C VAL A 677 -14.69 -10.61 -10.51
N LEU A 678 -15.38 -11.70 -10.21
CA LEU A 678 -14.80 -12.96 -9.77
C LEU A 678 -15.08 -14.06 -10.80
N GLY A 679 -14.04 -14.75 -11.24
CA GLY A 679 -14.11 -15.83 -12.21
C GLY A 679 -13.89 -15.41 -13.66
N VAL A 680 -14.33 -16.24 -14.60
CA VAL A 680 -14.24 -15.98 -16.05
C VAL A 680 -15.58 -16.23 -16.75
N PRO A 681 -15.88 -15.60 -17.90
CA PRO A 681 -17.06 -15.95 -18.69
C PRO A 681 -17.15 -17.46 -18.97
N GLY A 682 -18.32 -18.06 -18.74
CA GLY A 682 -18.53 -19.49 -18.92
C GLY A 682 -17.96 -20.38 -17.81
N MET A 683 -17.45 -19.80 -16.70
CA MET A 683 -16.79 -20.53 -15.61
C MET A 683 -17.59 -21.73 -15.07
N ALA A 684 -18.91 -21.69 -15.07
CA ALA A 684 -19.75 -22.82 -14.69
C ALA A 684 -19.49 -24.12 -15.48
N GLY A 685 -18.84 -24.05 -16.65
CA GLY A 685 -18.36 -25.18 -17.45
C GLY A 685 -16.86 -25.15 -17.77
N VAL A 686 -16.08 -24.30 -17.11
CA VAL A 686 -14.61 -24.25 -17.22
C VAL A 686 -14.02 -25.19 -16.18
N LEU A 687 -13.06 -26.01 -16.61
CA LEU A 687 -12.62 -27.23 -15.91
C LEU A 687 -13.72 -28.30 -16.02
N ASN A 688 -13.37 -29.56 -16.21
CA ASN A 688 -14.30 -30.70 -16.19
C ASN A 688 -14.96 -30.94 -14.79
N THR A 689 -15.04 -29.90 -13.97
CA THR A 689 -15.50 -29.86 -12.58
C THR A 689 -16.42 -28.65 -12.36
N THR A 690 -17.43 -28.83 -11.52
CA THR A 690 -18.37 -27.74 -11.17
C THR A 690 -17.70 -26.79 -10.18
N TRP A 691 -17.63 -25.50 -10.52
CA TRP A 691 -17.24 -24.43 -9.59
C TRP A 691 -18.33 -24.20 -8.55
N ASN A 692 -17.94 -24.20 -7.27
CA ASN A 692 -18.85 -23.83 -6.19
C ASN A 692 -18.86 -22.31 -5.97
N TYR A 693 -19.97 -21.78 -5.48
CA TYR A 693 -20.01 -20.39 -5.03
C TYR A 693 -19.20 -20.23 -3.74
N ASP A 694 -19.59 -20.95 -2.69
CA ASP A 694 -18.85 -21.07 -1.44
C ASP A 694 -18.24 -22.47 -1.36
N TRP A 695 -17.03 -22.56 -0.82
CA TRP A 695 -16.35 -23.83 -0.59
C TRP A 695 -17.11 -24.71 0.41
N THR A 696 -17.27 -25.99 0.08
CA THR A 696 -18.11 -26.93 0.85
C THR A 696 -17.31 -27.93 1.67
N GLY A 697 -16.02 -27.71 1.90
CA GLY A 697 -15.27 -28.47 2.90
C GLY A 697 -14.79 -29.87 2.50
N THR A 698 -15.09 -30.38 1.30
CA THR A 698 -14.60 -31.70 0.88
C THR A 698 -13.24 -31.57 0.22
N GLN A 699 -12.22 -32.27 0.73
CA GLN A 699 -10.84 -32.24 0.20
C GLN A 699 -10.54 -33.39 -0.79
N ASN A 700 -11.54 -34.19 -1.18
CA ASN A 700 -11.32 -35.41 -1.96
C ASN A 700 -10.94 -35.11 -3.43
N SER A 701 -9.70 -34.75 -3.66
CA SER A 701 -9.08 -34.79 -4.99
C SER A 701 -8.34 -36.11 -5.19
N PRO A 702 -8.41 -36.71 -6.39
CA PRO A 702 -7.58 -37.86 -6.76
C PRO A 702 -6.10 -37.50 -6.99
N VAL A 703 -5.76 -36.20 -7.02
CA VAL A 703 -4.37 -35.71 -7.13
C VAL A 703 -3.92 -35.26 -5.74
N PRO A 704 -2.88 -35.89 -5.14
CA PRO A 704 -2.29 -35.41 -3.89
C PRO A 704 -1.93 -33.92 -4.00
N GLY A 705 -2.39 -33.09 -3.06
CA GLY A 705 -2.13 -31.64 -3.04
C GLY A 705 -3.13 -30.77 -3.84
N ALA A 706 -3.81 -31.26 -4.88
CA ALA A 706 -4.82 -30.42 -5.53
C ALA A 706 -6.10 -30.36 -4.69
N MET A 707 -6.64 -29.16 -4.38
CA MET A 707 -8.01 -29.09 -3.87
C MET A 707 -9.00 -29.38 -5.00
N GLY A 708 -9.68 -30.51 -4.93
CA GLY A 708 -10.56 -31.03 -5.99
C GLY A 708 -11.88 -30.29 -6.18
N HIS A 709 -12.08 -29.15 -5.52
CA HIS A 709 -13.33 -28.40 -5.48
C HIS A 709 -13.09 -26.90 -5.73
N PRO A 710 -12.99 -26.48 -7.00
CA PRO A 710 -12.82 -25.09 -7.34
C PRO A 710 -13.97 -24.23 -6.80
N SER A 711 -13.67 -23.06 -6.24
CA SER A 711 -14.68 -22.24 -5.55
C SER A 711 -14.46 -20.73 -5.79
N ILE A 712 -15.52 -19.93 -5.88
CA ILE A 712 -15.38 -18.47 -5.91
C ILE A 712 -14.86 -17.97 -4.55
N TRP A 713 -15.49 -18.43 -3.47
CA TRP A 713 -15.15 -18.04 -2.10
C TRP A 713 -14.60 -19.24 -1.31
N MET A 714 -13.38 -19.08 -0.79
CA MET A 714 -12.75 -19.98 0.16
C MET A 714 -12.37 -19.18 1.40
N LEU A 715 -13.33 -19.01 2.32
CA LEU A 715 -13.13 -18.24 3.54
C LEU A 715 -12.93 -19.17 4.74
N GLY A 716 -11.92 -18.89 5.56
CA GLY A 716 -11.52 -19.71 6.70
C GLY A 716 -10.80 -21.01 6.34
N TRP A 717 -10.48 -21.25 5.06
CA TRP A 717 -9.90 -22.52 4.59
C TRP A 717 -8.44 -22.72 5.06
N ASN A 718 -7.92 -23.94 4.90
CA ASN A 718 -6.53 -24.32 5.20
C ASN A 718 -5.98 -25.32 4.17
N ASP A 719 -4.66 -25.27 3.92
CA ASP A 719 -3.93 -26.04 2.90
C ASP A 719 -3.42 -27.41 3.37
N ASN A 720 -3.39 -27.68 4.68
CA ASN A 720 -2.92 -28.95 5.22
C ASN A 720 -3.99 -30.06 5.20
N ASN A 721 -3.69 -31.14 4.48
CA ASN A 721 -4.57 -32.30 4.21
C ASN A 721 -4.60 -33.38 5.31
N SER A 722 -3.72 -33.27 6.30
CA SER A 722 -3.62 -34.24 7.40
C SER A 722 -4.51 -33.91 8.61
N GLU A 723 -5.22 -32.80 8.57
CA GLU A 723 -6.05 -32.30 9.67
C GLU A 723 -7.37 -33.09 9.84
N SER A 724 -7.86 -33.75 8.80
CA SER A 724 -9.18 -34.40 8.81
C SER A 724 -9.11 -35.87 9.23
N GLY A 725 -8.77 -36.13 10.49
CA GLY A 725 -9.28 -37.32 11.17
C GLY A 725 -10.83 -37.32 11.28
N THR A 726 -11.45 -36.17 11.03
CA THR A 726 -12.89 -35.96 10.91
C THR A 726 -13.23 -35.25 9.60
N ASN A 727 -14.15 -35.83 8.85
CA ASN A 727 -14.65 -35.42 7.54
C ASN A 727 -15.55 -34.16 7.63
N GLY A 728 -15.05 -33.05 8.20
CA GLY A 728 -15.88 -31.90 8.57
C GLY A 728 -15.18 -30.55 8.40
N TYR A 729 -15.84 -29.67 7.65
CA TYR A 729 -15.68 -28.22 7.55
C TYR A 729 -14.77 -27.58 8.60
N MET A 730 -13.67 -26.96 8.17
CA MET A 730 -12.92 -25.99 8.95
C MET A 730 -13.19 -24.57 8.44
N SER A 731 -14.46 -24.22 8.13
CA SER A 731 -14.82 -22.80 7.98
C SER A 731 -14.71 -22.16 9.35
N VAL A 732 -13.68 -21.34 9.58
CA VAL A 732 -13.66 -20.51 10.79
C VAL A 732 -14.84 -19.55 10.70
N LEU A 733 -15.88 -19.78 11.52
CA LEU A 733 -17.11 -18.98 11.56
C LEU A 733 -16.80 -17.48 11.55
N ASN A 734 -15.70 -17.06 12.18
CA ASN A 734 -15.30 -15.66 12.25
C ASN A 734 -14.71 -15.08 10.96
N ALA A 735 -14.02 -15.85 10.10
CA ALA A 735 -13.56 -15.32 8.81
C ALA A 735 -14.75 -14.99 7.91
N GLU A 736 -15.74 -15.88 7.91
CA GLU A 736 -17.00 -15.71 7.21
C GLU A 736 -17.89 -14.61 7.79
N THR A 737 -18.11 -14.61 9.10
CA THR A 737 -19.02 -13.67 9.78
C THR A 737 -18.44 -12.28 10.01
N THR A 738 -17.15 -12.06 9.74
CA THR A 738 -16.53 -10.73 9.83
C THR A 738 -16.23 -10.09 8.48
N ALA A 739 -16.25 -10.87 7.41
CA ALA A 739 -16.03 -10.40 6.05
C ALA A 739 -17.22 -9.57 5.54
N VAL A 740 -16.92 -8.53 4.74
CA VAL A 740 -17.92 -7.83 3.92
C VAL A 740 -17.83 -8.38 2.50
N ARG A 741 -18.96 -8.78 1.89
CA ARG A 741 -19.00 -9.32 0.52
C ARG A 741 -20.04 -8.59 -0.35
N ASP A 742 -19.85 -7.30 -0.56
CA ASP A 742 -20.86 -6.44 -1.17
C ASP A 742 -20.58 -6.06 -2.62
N GLY A 743 -21.60 -6.21 -3.47
CA GLY A 743 -21.59 -5.73 -4.84
C GLY A 743 -20.60 -6.43 -5.76
N ASN A 744 -20.16 -7.65 -5.44
CA ASN A 744 -19.24 -8.42 -6.26
C ASN A 744 -20.02 -9.13 -7.38
N PHE A 745 -19.56 -9.04 -8.63
CA PHE A 745 -20.03 -9.89 -9.71
C PHE A 745 -19.28 -11.21 -9.69
N ASP A 746 -19.97 -12.34 -9.89
CA ASP A 746 -19.31 -13.61 -10.09
C ASP A 746 -19.90 -14.37 -11.29
N PHE A 747 -19.04 -15.14 -11.96
CA PHE A 747 -19.42 -15.90 -13.15
C PHE A 747 -20.07 -17.26 -12.85
N VAL A 748 -20.21 -17.66 -11.58
CA VAL A 748 -20.98 -18.86 -11.18
C VAL A 748 -22.48 -18.53 -11.15
N ASN A 749 -22.86 -17.43 -10.50
CA ASN A 749 -24.22 -16.91 -10.49
C ASN A 749 -24.53 -16.04 -11.72
N ASN A 750 -23.50 -15.57 -12.42
CA ASN A 750 -23.59 -14.63 -13.52
C ASN A 750 -24.39 -13.37 -13.15
N ALA A 751 -24.14 -12.84 -11.95
CA ALA A 751 -24.87 -11.73 -11.36
C ALA A 751 -24.01 -10.95 -10.36
N GLN A 752 -24.42 -9.71 -10.08
CA GLN A 752 -23.88 -8.92 -8.97
C GLN A 752 -24.56 -9.33 -7.66
N CYS A 753 -23.78 -9.71 -6.66
CA CYS A 753 -24.23 -10.23 -5.37
C CYS A 753 -23.91 -9.27 -4.22
N TRP A 754 -24.83 -9.18 -3.27
CA TRP A 754 -24.75 -8.33 -2.07
C TRP A 754 -25.03 -9.17 -0.83
N HIS A 755 -24.16 -9.15 0.16
CA HIS A 755 -24.32 -10.01 1.36
C HIS A 755 -24.33 -9.25 2.68
N GLY A 756 -23.87 -8.00 2.70
CA GLY A 756 -23.70 -7.18 3.89
C GLY A 756 -22.49 -7.60 4.75
N LEU A 757 -22.46 -7.08 5.97
CA LEU A 757 -21.46 -7.42 6.99
C LEU A 757 -21.71 -8.85 7.52
N GLY A 758 -20.65 -9.67 7.50
CA GLY A 758 -20.70 -11.08 7.90
C GLY A 758 -21.48 -11.96 6.95
N GLY A 759 -21.69 -11.45 5.73
CA GLY A 759 -22.62 -12.00 4.79
C GLY A 759 -22.17 -13.35 4.24
N THR A 760 -22.66 -14.44 4.82
CA THR A 760 -22.58 -15.80 4.28
C THR A 760 -23.86 -16.17 3.53
N GLY A 761 -23.78 -17.19 2.66
CA GLY A 761 -24.95 -17.75 1.98
C GLY A 761 -25.11 -17.34 0.50
N PRO A 762 -26.28 -17.61 -0.09
CA PRO A 762 -26.50 -17.50 -1.53
C PRO A 762 -26.53 -16.04 -2.00
N CYS A 763 -26.16 -15.81 -3.26
CA CYS A 763 -26.15 -14.49 -3.89
C CYS A 763 -27.49 -13.75 -3.76
N VAL A 764 -27.49 -12.56 -3.14
CA VAL A 764 -28.62 -11.63 -3.18
C VAL A 764 -28.38 -10.59 -4.28
N THR A 765 -29.23 -10.59 -5.30
CA THR A 765 -29.05 -9.76 -6.50
C THR A 765 -29.74 -8.39 -6.42
N THR A 766 -30.56 -8.16 -5.39
CA THR A 766 -31.19 -6.85 -5.16
C THR A 766 -30.23 -5.97 -4.35
N PRO A 767 -29.72 -4.85 -4.91
CA PRO A 767 -28.80 -3.98 -4.19
C PRO A 767 -29.49 -3.27 -3.02
N PRO A 768 -28.81 -3.07 -1.88
CA PRO A 768 -29.28 -2.17 -0.82
C PRO A 768 -29.49 -0.73 -1.32
N ALA A 769 -30.29 0.06 -0.62
CA ALA A 769 -30.40 1.50 -0.91
C ALA A 769 -29.02 2.19 -0.75
N ALA A 770 -28.71 3.18 -1.59
CA ALA A 770 -27.42 3.89 -1.57
C ALA A 770 -26.18 3.00 -1.81
N SER A 771 -26.31 1.98 -2.66
CA SER A 771 -25.26 0.99 -2.99
C SER A 771 -24.37 1.38 -4.17
N SER A 772 -24.41 2.64 -4.65
CA SER A 772 -23.59 3.02 -5.80
C SER A 772 -22.09 2.97 -5.43
N LEU A 773 -21.37 2.01 -6.01
CA LEU A 773 -19.95 1.82 -5.72
C LEU A 773 -19.13 3.00 -6.25
N PRO A 774 -18.25 3.63 -5.45
CA PRO A 774 -17.40 4.70 -5.94
C PRO A 774 -16.47 4.19 -7.06
N ASN A 775 -15.86 5.11 -7.81
CA ASN A 775 -14.89 4.71 -8.85
C ASN A 775 -13.56 4.22 -8.25
N SER A 776 -13.17 4.79 -7.13
CA SER A 776 -11.92 4.49 -6.41
C SER A 776 -12.05 4.93 -4.94
N TYR A 777 -11.30 4.30 -4.05
CA TYR A 777 -11.16 4.72 -2.65
C TYR A 777 -9.95 5.62 -2.38
N TYR A 778 -8.95 5.65 -3.28
CA TYR A 778 -7.75 6.49 -3.12
C TYR A 778 -7.59 7.57 -4.19
N LEU A 779 -8.19 7.38 -5.38
CA LEU A 779 -8.17 8.36 -6.45
C LEU A 779 -9.49 9.11 -6.55
N ALA A 780 -9.40 10.40 -6.84
CA ALA A 780 -10.59 11.21 -7.09
C ALA A 780 -11.00 11.26 -8.57
N GLY A 781 -10.18 10.70 -9.48
CA GLY A 781 -10.41 10.75 -10.92
C GLY A 781 -9.52 9.79 -11.68
N LYS A 782 -9.79 9.66 -12.99
CA LYS A 782 -9.09 8.74 -13.89
C LYS A 782 -7.57 9.03 -13.91
N PRO A 783 -6.71 8.03 -13.62
CA PRO A 783 -5.27 8.22 -13.72
C PRO A 783 -4.82 8.47 -15.16
N ALA A 784 -3.76 9.28 -15.31
CA ALA A 784 -3.22 9.63 -16.62
C ALA A 784 -2.75 8.39 -17.41
N PHE A 785 -2.18 7.38 -16.74
CA PHE A 785 -1.68 6.16 -17.38
C PHE A 785 -2.78 5.28 -18.00
N PHE A 786 -4.07 5.55 -17.70
CA PHE A 786 -5.18 4.92 -18.43
C PHE A 786 -5.34 5.47 -19.85
N GLY A 787 -4.82 6.67 -20.16
CA GLY A 787 -4.94 7.28 -21.49
C GLY A 787 -6.40 7.31 -21.96
N ASN A 788 -6.69 6.67 -23.09
CA ASN A 788 -8.04 6.55 -23.65
C ASN A 788 -8.84 5.34 -23.14
N ASN A 789 -8.24 4.42 -22.38
CA ASN A 789 -8.90 3.23 -21.86
C ASN A 789 -10.00 3.59 -20.85
N THR A 790 -11.07 2.81 -20.76
CA THR A 790 -12.16 3.02 -19.80
C THR A 790 -11.65 2.96 -18.34
N TRP A 791 -12.13 3.88 -17.50
CA TRP A 791 -11.87 3.87 -16.05
C TRP A 791 -13.17 4.18 -15.27
N PRO A 792 -13.51 3.41 -14.23
CA PRO A 792 -12.87 2.16 -13.78
C PRO A 792 -12.92 1.06 -14.85
N TRP A 793 -11.90 0.21 -14.91
CA TRP A 793 -11.84 -0.87 -15.92
C TRP A 793 -12.55 -2.16 -15.48
N VAL A 794 -12.93 -2.26 -14.21
CA VAL A 794 -13.73 -3.36 -13.66
C VAL A 794 -15.12 -2.82 -13.31
N ASP A 795 -16.14 -3.36 -13.98
CA ASP A 795 -17.53 -3.02 -13.74
C ASP A 795 -18.30 -4.22 -13.15
N PRO A 796 -18.48 -4.27 -11.82
CA PRO A 796 -19.22 -5.34 -11.18
C PRO A 796 -20.75 -5.23 -11.38
N GLY A 797 -21.27 -4.12 -11.92
CA GLY A 797 -22.70 -4.02 -12.21
C GLY A 797 -23.11 -4.88 -13.40
N THR A 798 -22.18 -5.11 -14.33
CA THR A 798 -22.40 -5.88 -15.56
C THR A 798 -21.49 -7.10 -15.68
N GLY A 799 -20.47 -7.22 -14.82
CA GLY A 799 -19.39 -8.19 -14.98
C GLY A 799 -18.38 -7.82 -16.07
N ALA A 800 -18.47 -6.61 -16.64
CA ALA A 800 -17.61 -6.18 -17.73
C ALA A 800 -16.20 -5.86 -17.25
N ILE A 801 -15.23 -6.30 -18.04
CA ILE A 801 -13.80 -6.07 -17.86
C ILE A 801 -13.28 -5.33 -19.10
N TYR A 802 -12.73 -4.14 -18.90
CA TYR A 802 -12.14 -3.30 -19.93
C TYR A 802 -10.60 -3.46 -19.98
N THR A 803 -9.91 -2.61 -20.73
CA THR A 803 -8.45 -2.70 -20.85
C THR A 803 -7.75 -2.16 -19.61
N LEU A 804 -7.06 -3.04 -18.87
CA LEU A 804 -6.08 -2.64 -17.86
C LEU A 804 -4.74 -2.27 -18.56
N PRO A 805 -4.18 -1.07 -18.37
CA PRO A 805 -2.93 -0.66 -19.02
C PRO A 805 -1.74 -1.59 -18.77
N ALA A 806 -1.54 -2.07 -17.54
CA ALA A 806 -0.47 -3.01 -17.21
C ALA A 806 -0.58 -4.31 -18.01
N LYS A 807 -1.78 -4.91 -18.05
CA LYS A 807 -2.06 -6.12 -18.84
C LYS A 807 -1.89 -5.89 -20.34
N ALA A 808 -2.33 -4.74 -20.84
CA ALA A 808 -2.17 -4.39 -22.25
C ALA A 808 -0.70 -4.29 -22.67
N ARG A 809 0.17 -3.73 -21.81
CA ARG A 809 1.62 -3.70 -22.06
C ARG A 809 2.22 -5.10 -22.08
N PHE A 810 1.78 -5.97 -21.17
CA PHE A 810 2.21 -7.36 -21.13
C PHE A 810 1.80 -8.13 -22.40
N ASP A 811 0.52 -8.05 -22.79
CA ASP A 811 -0.03 -8.75 -23.95
C ASP A 811 0.58 -8.29 -25.27
N ALA A 812 0.97 -7.01 -25.36
CA ALA A 812 1.66 -6.46 -26.51
C ALA A 812 3.14 -6.89 -26.63
N GLY A 813 3.69 -7.60 -25.63
CA GLY A 813 5.11 -7.92 -25.56
C GLY A 813 6.00 -6.70 -25.31
N THR A 814 5.42 -5.63 -24.77
CA THR A 814 6.10 -4.35 -24.51
C THR A 814 5.92 -3.91 -23.05
N PRO A 815 6.27 -4.74 -22.05
CA PRO A 815 5.98 -4.48 -20.64
C PRO A 815 6.57 -3.16 -20.12
N ASN A 816 7.74 -2.78 -20.66
CA ASN A 816 8.49 -1.56 -20.33
C ASN A 816 8.06 -0.31 -21.13
N SER A 817 7.04 -0.40 -22.00
CA SER A 817 6.53 0.75 -22.77
C SER A 817 5.51 1.55 -21.96
N VAL A 818 6.02 2.38 -21.06
CA VAL A 818 5.20 3.20 -20.16
C VAL A 818 4.65 4.44 -20.89
N PRO A 819 3.36 4.81 -20.69
CA PRO A 819 2.75 6.03 -21.24
C PRO A 819 3.41 7.35 -20.82
#